data_AF-A0A8J6C5C6-F1
#
_entry.id   AF-A0A8J6C5C6-F1
#
_cell.length_a   1.000
_cell.length_b   1.000
_cell.length_c   1.000
_cell.angle_alpha   90.00
_cell.angle_beta   90.00
_cell.angle_gamma   90.00
#
_symmetry.space_group_name_H-M   'P 1'
#
loop_
_entity.id
_entity.type
_entity.pdbx_description
1 polymer ?
#
loop_
_entity_poly.entity_id
_entity_poly.type
_entity_poly.pdbx_seq_one_letter_code
_entity_poly.pdbx_strand_id
1 'polypeptide(L)'
;MGQCALAATDTPGGQVPTGGARREAGAAQAMASAHDSPLPAENVGRFFADITRTRSFELRAKWSGTAEPIPAEFAAASAKICVEPAFMASTRALTSLQAIEARFRRDPALHRRMSDRRTFERTVVMVVMRAYGLADEASALAQRDLLHDCLICERIGSLHAQLEWRQPYLTYALELIGSFDDADALPAKLSEVCDRAERCSSAKRHAFSLLVSRAYELLDRDPAAATEAPAAEPPLAHGDVGVGGMGGVGAFAVGSSADGDGDLSTLPDARAHVQRVFAEFLDEYKERAIASSFTEPVRFYFDTLGDTFGRDHVTVHGVNWFLAMLHATLGVQAPFLVDYEDRHVLGIADVWAAFSEEAWAVFAQPENFGRHFGGIRALRERRADMLVAVVPSGQLPRGNRTTAPKQLANMAVSVHSPRLLRLTLARYADRFAHFFALDPFARRCFEALWSEQKPEYAGFRAAATTLYIAYRAECGAVEATLVEHVYEDEYYTHLRLDRTAAFLAWAGLLRPSAAFAEERARRARAADAIAAVARGRAARQRARRLPARCAPRPADALFALHTPTAARAVLADATLADLPPTAERVGAAVRLARDGAVAPPREQREQRELELVQLSARCAERPAAATATGRASDGAASGAPSTARDTSIRASNAQLCPICCEQRSDIEQLPHWHASGDVSGHVMCAACRAQYTANTCPFCKDVLAKDELLTHISAFIDSVSARARVADPDPNELAALLERWQTFEMELDSQPSVLRRVTRLIVEDPAFSMRLAHGVQVRASWLRDTAGVLFRFHALCADGEMEAAPMSAALLAESVERLLEPFERDPPAPMHGHFYGALYTQALVPWLCAWRSGTSTRTAVQLVRRVGVAIVRAQHAYGPTRRELRGYVRARMHLEYVQLAHTPVWGRQELDVVWQAFYAHD
;
A
#
# COMPACT_ATOMS: atom_id res chain seq x y z
N MET A 1 33.68 -19.16 -14.47
CA MET A 1 34.86 -19.76 -13.79
C MET A 1 35.69 -18.64 -13.21
N GLY A 2 36.27 -18.82 -12.02
CA GLY A 2 37.01 -17.78 -11.30
C GLY A 2 37.00 -18.07 -9.80
N GLN A 3 37.92 -18.91 -9.34
CA GLN A 3 38.03 -19.32 -7.93
C GLN A 3 38.94 -18.35 -7.18
N CYS A 4 38.43 -17.71 -6.12
CA CYS A 4 39.27 -17.10 -5.10
C CYS A 4 39.54 -18.12 -3.99
N ALA A 5 40.80 -18.51 -3.84
CA ALA A 5 41.25 -19.35 -2.73
C ALA A 5 41.54 -18.46 -1.51
N LEU A 6 40.96 -18.81 -0.35
CA LEU A 6 41.38 -18.26 0.94
C LEU A 6 42.37 -19.23 1.59
N ALA A 7 43.57 -18.73 1.91
CA ALA A 7 44.60 -19.49 2.56
C ALA A 7 44.27 -19.70 4.05
N ALA A 8 44.40 -20.94 4.52
CA ALA A 8 44.41 -21.24 5.95
C ALA A 8 45.80 -20.93 6.53
N THR A 9 45.84 -20.27 7.68
CA THR A 9 47.06 -20.11 8.48
C THR A 9 47.01 -21.02 9.69
N ASP A 10 47.91 -22.01 9.70
CA ASP A 10 48.09 -22.90 10.84
C ASP A 10 48.54 -22.12 12.09
N THR A 11 47.99 -22.49 13.25
CA THR A 11 48.59 -22.20 14.56
C THR A 11 48.69 -23.51 15.37
N PRO A 12 49.80 -23.76 16.09
CA PRO A 12 50.07 -25.09 16.63
C PRO A 12 49.35 -25.33 17.97
N GLY A 13 49.03 -26.60 18.23
CA GLY A 13 48.18 -27.00 19.36
C GLY A 13 48.82 -26.83 20.74
N GLY A 14 48.04 -26.29 21.68
CA GLY A 14 48.29 -26.39 23.12
C GLY A 14 47.53 -27.57 23.72
N GLN A 15 48.24 -28.48 24.38
CA GLN A 15 47.63 -29.60 25.12
C GLN A 15 46.86 -29.10 26.35
N VAL A 16 45.65 -29.63 26.58
CA VAL A 16 44.90 -29.44 27.83
C VAL A 16 44.77 -30.82 28.51
N PRO A 17 45.15 -30.97 29.79
CA PRO A 17 45.16 -32.26 30.46
C PRO A 17 43.76 -32.72 30.90
N THR A 18 43.54 -34.03 30.83
CA THR A 18 42.36 -34.68 31.40
C THR A 18 42.55 -34.96 32.89
N GLY A 19 41.54 -34.64 33.71
CA GLY A 19 41.45 -35.14 35.09
C GLY A 19 40.78 -34.17 36.08
N GLY A 20 39.90 -34.69 36.94
CA GLY A 20 39.41 -33.95 38.10
C GLY A 20 37.91 -33.99 38.37
N ALA A 21 37.32 -35.18 38.52
CA ALA A 21 35.98 -35.28 39.10
C ALA A 21 36.04 -35.08 40.62
N ARG A 22 35.37 -34.04 41.16
CA ARG A 22 34.89 -34.08 42.55
C ARG A 22 33.66 -33.19 42.79
N ARG A 23 32.78 -33.76 43.60
CA ARG A 23 31.53 -33.25 44.17
C ARG A 23 31.60 -31.80 44.62
N GLU A 24 30.51 -31.07 44.41
CA GLU A 24 29.80 -30.44 45.52
C GLU A 24 28.29 -30.34 45.23
N ALA A 25 27.49 -30.56 46.26
CA ALA A 25 26.03 -30.49 46.22
C ALA A 25 25.55 -29.92 47.56
N GLY A 26 24.71 -28.89 47.54
CA GLY A 26 24.11 -28.35 48.76
C GLY A 26 23.59 -26.92 48.63
N ALA A 27 22.35 -26.73 49.08
CA ALA A 27 21.63 -25.46 49.21
C ALA A 27 21.27 -24.72 47.88
N ALA A 28 20.08 -24.10 47.74
CA ALA A 28 19.01 -23.90 48.71
C ALA A 28 17.61 -24.13 48.10
N GLN A 29 16.71 -24.69 48.90
CA GLN A 29 15.28 -24.85 48.61
C GLN A 29 14.50 -24.56 49.91
N ALA A 30 13.82 -23.42 50.00
CA ALA A 30 12.66 -23.19 50.87
C ALA A 30 12.12 -21.75 50.75
N MET A 31 10.79 -21.63 50.95
CA MET A 31 9.99 -20.40 51.09
C MET A 31 9.75 -19.59 49.79
N ALA A 32 8.53 -19.18 49.44
CA ALA A 32 7.24 -19.37 50.11
C ALA A 32 6.09 -19.62 49.12
N SER A 33 5.17 -20.48 49.53
CA SER A 33 3.86 -20.70 48.90
C SER A 33 2.81 -19.78 49.52
N ALA A 34 1.99 -19.13 48.69
CA ALA A 34 0.70 -18.56 49.11
C ALA A 34 -0.33 -18.76 47.98
N HIS A 35 -1.53 -19.14 48.39
CA HIS A 35 -2.66 -19.59 47.57
C HIS A 35 -2.95 -18.80 46.29
N ASP A 36 -3.16 -19.54 45.20
CA ASP A 36 -4.28 -19.28 44.29
C ASP A 36 -4.91 -20.61 43.87
N SER A 37 -6.24 -20.65 43.71
CA SER A 37 -6.99 -21.90 43.50
C SER A 37 -6.73 -22.52 42.12
N PRO A 38 -6.53 -23.84 42.00
CA PRO A 38 -6.49 -24.50 40.70
C PRO A 38 -7.89 -24.49 40.08
N LEU A 39 -8.09 -23.67 39.04
CA LEU A 39 -9.24 -23.80 38.16
C LEU A 39 -9.21 -25.18 37.46
N PRO A 40 -10.37 -25.82 37.17
CA PRO A 40 -10.39 -27.18 36.64
C PRO A 40 -9.67 -27.28 35.29
N ALA A 41 -8.72 -28.20 35.17
CA ALA A 41 -7.82 -28.32 34.03
C ALA A 41 -8.45 -28.93 32.75
N GLU A 42 -9.78 -29.08 32.69
CA GLU A 42 -10.46 -29.96 31.72
C GLU A 42 -11.03 -29.26 30.47
N ASN A 43 -10.63 -28.00 30.19
CA ASN A 43 -11.02 -27.29 28.95
C ASN A 43 -9.86 -26.62 28.19
N VAL A 44 -8.61 -27.08 28.39
CA VAL A 44 -7.42 -26.62 27.62
C VAL A 44 -7.16 -27.50 26.37
N GLY A 45 -8.14 -28.33 26.00
CA GLY A 45 -8.01 -29.36 24.96
C GLY A 45 -8.24 -28.87 23.53
N ARG A 46 -7.30 -28.09 22.95
CA ARG A 46 -7.15 -27.96 21.48
C ARG A 46 -5.79 -27.50 20.94
N PHE A 47 -4.75 -27.38 21.77
CA PHE A 47 -3.39 -27.20 21.26
C PHE A 47 -2.99 -28.40 20.37
N PHE A 48 -2.29 -28.16 19.24
CA PHE A 48 -1.71 -29.28 18.49
C PHE A 48 -0.54 -29.83 19.30
N ALA A 49 -0.58 -31.10 19.68
CA ALA A 49 0.54 -31.76 20.36
C ALA A 49 1.83 -31.73 19.53
N ASP A 50 1.72 -31.66 18.20
CA ASP A 50 2.85 -31.50 17.29
C ASP A 50 2.40 -30.85 15.96
N ILE A 51 2.60 -29.52 15.81
CA ILE A 51 2.32 -28.82 14.54
C ILE A 51 3.32 -29.18 13.43
N THR A 52 4.48 -29.79 13.74
CA THR A 52 5.50 -30.06 12.72
C THR A 52 4.99 -31.02 11.64
N ARG A 53 3.95 -31.80 11.96
CA ARG A 53 3.24 -32.75 11.08
C ARG A 53 2.02 -32.18 10.36
N THR A 54 1.53 -31.02 10.80
CA THR A 54 0.32 -30.37 10.24
C THR A 54 0.65 -29.71 8.90
N ARG A 55 -0.12 -30.01 7.86
CA ARG A 55 0.09 -29.43 6.51
C ARG A 55 -0.28 -27.95 6.50
N SER A 56 0.32 -27.16 5.62
CA SER A 56 0.13 -25.69 5.59
C SER A 56 -1.34 -25.25 5.41
N PHE A 57 -2.19 -26.05 4.77
CA PHE A 57 -3.63 -25.75 4.64
C PHE A 57 -4.43 -26.05 5.93
N GLU A 58 -4.04 -27.08 6.68
CA GLU A 58 -4.64 -27.44 7.98
C GLU A 58 -4.27 -26.40 9.05
N LEU A 59 -3.01 -25.92 9.03
CA LEU A 59 -2.56 -24.76 9.80
C LEU A 59 -3.43 -23.53 9.53
N ARG A 60 -3.64 -23.21 8.24
CA ARG A 60 -4.49 -22.08 7.82
C ARG A 60 -5.91 -22.25 8.35
N ALA A 61 -6.55 -23.39 8.10
CA ALA A 61 -7.93 -23.66 8.51
C ALA A 61 -8.14 -23.58 10.04
N LYS A 62 -7.15 -24.03 10.84
CA LYS A 62 -7.21 -23.94 12.30
C LYS A 62 -7.03 -22.51 12.80
N TRP A 63 -6.03 -21.79 12.28
CA TRP A 63 -5.75 -20.41 12.71
C TRP A 63 -6.79 -19.40 12.20
N SER A 64 -7.53 -19.72 11.13
CA SER A 64 -8.73 -18.99 10.71
C SER A 64 -10.03 -19.43 11.42
N GLY A 65 -9.96 -20.39 12.34
CA GLY A 65 -11.10 -20.83 13.14
C GLY A 65 -11.49 -19.82 14.23
N THR A 66 -12.62 -20.05 14.92
CA THR A 66 -12.99 -19.25 16.09
C THR A 66 -11.90 -19.33 17.16
N ALA A 67 -11.21 -18.22 17.36
CA ALA A 67 -9.92 -18.19 18.04
C ALA A 67 -10.02 -18.64 19.51
N GLU A 68 -9.05 -19.45 19.93
CA GLU A 68 -8.65 -19.54 21.34
C GLU A 68 -8.26 -18.13 21.83
N PRO A 69 -8.43 -17.81 23.14
CA PRO A 69 -8.10 -16.48 23.65
C PRO A 69 -6.63 -16.13 23.35
N ILE A 70 -6.43 -14.99 22.68
CA ILE A 70 -5.11 -14.44 22.35
C ILE A 70 -4.26 -14.39 23.65
N PRO A 71 -3.01 -14.90 23.66
CA PRO A 71 -2.17 -14.85 24.86
C PRO A 71 -2.03 -13.42 25.36
N ALA A 72 -2.11 -13.24 26.69
CA ALA A 72 -2.21 -11.92 27.32
C ALA A 72 -1.09 -10.95 26.92
N GLU A 73 0.09 -11.48 26.56
CA GLU A 73 1.21 -10.69 26.03
C GLU A 73 0.89 -9.93 24.73
N PHE A 74 -0.03 -10.43 23.89
CA PHE A 74 -0.42 -9.81 22.61
C PHE A 74 -1.75 -9.03 22.67
N ALA A 75 -2.45 -9.08 23.82
CA ALA A 75 -3.76 -8.44 23.96
C ALA A 75 -3.72 -6.92 23.72
N ALA A 76 -2.64 -6.23 24.13
CA ALA A 76 -2.44 -4.81 23.88
C ALA A 76 -2.30 -4.49 22.38
N ALA A 77 -1.52 -5.29 21.65
CA ALA A 77 -1.36 -5.15 20.19
C ALA A 77 -2.69 -5.43 19.47
N SER A 78 -3.40 -6.49 19.85
CA SER A 78 -4.74 -6.79 19.32
C SER A 78 -5.74 -5.66 19.62
N ALA A 79 -5.68 -5.03 20.79
CA ALA A 79 -6.53 -3.89 21.15
C ALA A 79 -6.23 -2.61 20.35
N LYS A 80 -5.01 -2.42 19.84
CA LYS A 80 -4.67 -1.24 19.00
C LYS A 80 -5.30 -1.28 17.60
N ILE A 81 -5.48 -2.46 17.00
CA ILE A 81 -5.96 -2.61 15.61
C ILE A 81 -7.43 -2.15 15.51
N CYS A 82 -7.71 -0.98 14.93
CA CYS A 82 -9.08 -0.46 14.83
C CYS A 82 -9.92 -1.20 13.77
N VAL A 83 -9.31 -1.91 12.83
CA VAL A 83 -9.97 -2.66 11.76
C VAL A 83 -10.74 -3.87 12.29
N GLU A 84 -11.90 -4.16 11.71
CA GLU A 84 -12.72 -5.32 12.08
C GLU A 84 -11.95 -6.65 11.83
N PRO A 85 -11.91 -7.61 12.78
CA PRO A 85 -11.05 -8.80 12.67
C PRO A 85 -11.28 -9.65 11.43
N ALA A 86 -12.51 -9.69 10.89
CA ALA A 86 -12.82 -10.40 9.65
C ALA A 86 -12.00 -9.88 8.45
N PHE A 87 -11.77 -8.56 8.36
CA PHE A 87 -10.96 -7.94 7.33
C PHE A 87 -9.45 -8.12 7.57
N MET A 88 -9.02 -8.23 8.83
CA MET A 88 -7.62 -8.54 9.15
C MET A 88 -7.28 -10.02 8.87
N ALA A 89 -8.24 -10.93 9.07
CA ALA A 89 -8.08 -12.37 8.82
C ALA A 89 -8.31 -12.78 7.35
N SER A 90 -8.84 -11.87 6.52
CA SER A 90 -9.05 -12.08 5.09
C SER A 90 -8.11 -11.25 4.23
N THR A 91 -7.99 -11.62 2.95
CA THR A 91 -7.27 -10.91 1.89
C THR A 91 -7.97 -11.16 0.56
N ARG A 92 -7.73 -10.35 -0.47
CA ARG A 92 -8.22 -10.60 -1.83
C ARG A 92 -7.81 -12.01 -2.28
N ALA A 93 -6.52 -12.33 -2.21
CA ALA A 93 -5.98 -13.65 -2.57
C ALA A 93 -6.60 -14.82 -1.77
N LEU A 94 -7.01 -14.63 -0.51
CA LEU A 94 -7.79 -15.64 0.23
C LEU A 94 -9.21 -15.77 -0.35
N THR A 95 -9.91 -14.65 -0.55
CA THR A 95 -11.25 -14.61 -1.14
C THR A 95 -11.26 -15.26 -2.52
N SER A 96 -10.24 -15.00 -3.34
CA SER A 96 -10.01 -15.67 -4.64
C SER A 96 -9.96 -17.19 -4.50
N LEU A 97 -9.12 -17.70 -3.61
CA LEU A 97 -8.99 -19.14 -3.39
C LEU A 97 -10.29 -19.74 -2.84
N GLN A 98 -11.02 -19.02 -1.99
CA GLN A 98 -12.32 -19.45 -1.46
C GLN A 98 -13.42 -19.47 -2.53
N ALA A 99 -13.41 -18.52 -3.47
CA ALA A 99 -14.34 -18.47 -4.60
C ALA A 99 -14.07 -19.64 -5.58
N ILE A 100 -12.80 -19.87 -5.93
CA ILE A 100 -12.37 -21.02 -6.74
C ILE A 100 -12.75 -22.34 -6.04
N GLU A 101 -12.50 -22.47 -4.74
CA GLU A 101 -12.87 -23.63 -3.93
C GLU A 101 -14.40 -23.83 -3.84
N ALA A 102 -15.19 -22.75 -3.80
CA ALA A 102 -16.64 -22.84 -3.88
C ALA A 102 -17.11 -23.30 -5.27
N ARG A 103 -16.44 -22.86 -6.34
CA ARG A 103 -16.70 -23.33 -7.72
C ARG A 103 -16.35 -24.81 -7.87
N PHE A 104 -15.17 -25.25 -7.41
CA PHE A 104 -14.76 -26.66 -7.42
C PHE A 104 -15.67 -27.59 -6.60
N ARG A 105 -16.26 -27.10 -5.50
CA ARG A 105 -17.26 -27.87 -4.73
C ARG A 105 -18.63 -27.92 -5.41
N ARG A 106 -19.03 -26.89 -6.14
CA ARG A 106 -20.26 -26.88 -6.97
C ARG A 106 -20.11 -27.73 -8.23
N ASP A 107 -18.92 -27.74 -8.83
CA ASP A 107 -18.56 -28.53 -10.00
C ASP A 107 -17.30 -29.39 -9.74
N PRO A 108 -17.48 -30.61 -9.20
CA PRO A 108 -16.38 -31.57 -9.04
C PRO A 108 -15.80 -32.07 -10.37
N ALA A 109 -16.47 -31.89 -11.51
CA ALA A 109 -15.96 -32.25 -12.82
C ALA A 109 -14.93 -31.22 -13.29
N LEU A 110 -15.20 -29.92 -13.12
CA LEU A 110 -14.21 -28.86 -13.30
C LEU A 110 -12.97 -29.07 -12.42
N HIS A 111 -13.16 -29.42 -11.13
CA HIS A 111 -12.00 -29.67 -10.26
C HIS A 111 -11.14 -30.84 -10.75
N ARG A 112 -11.76 -31.94 -11.22
CA ARG A 112 -11.03 -33.05 -11.85
C ARG A 112 -10.33 -32.64 -13.15
N ARG A 113 -10.97 -31.81 -13.99
CA ARG A 113 -10.40 -31.26 -15.23
C ARG A 113 -9.17 -30.40 -14.93
N MET A 114 -9.27 -29.47 -13.99
CA MET A 114 -8.16 -28.60 -13.58
C MET A 114 -7.01 -29.35 -12.89
N SER A 115 -7.31 -30.49 -12.27
CA SER A 115 -6.30 -31.39 -11.68
C SER A 115 -5.59 -32.29 -12.69
N ASP A 116 -6.10 -32.39 -13.92
CA ASP A 116 -5.47 -33.19 -14.98
C ASP A 116 -4.27 -32.47 -15.59
N ARG A 117 -3.14 -33.16 -15.65
CA ARG A 117 -1.87 -32.61 -16.16
C ARG A 117 -1.95 -32.24 -17.64
N ARG A 118 -2.71 -32.99 -18.46
CA ARG A 118 -2.86 -32.68 -19.90
C ARG A 118 -3.67 -31.41 -20.12
N THR A 119 -4.70 -31.20 -19.30
CA THR A 119 -5.45 -29.94 -19.26
C THR A 119 -4.52 -28.77 -18.94
N PHE A 120 -3.69 -28.89 -17.90
CA PHE A 120 -2.69 -27.86 -17.57
C PHE A 120 -1.72 -27.58 -18.73
N GLU A 121 -1.16 -28.61 -19.37
CA GLU A 121 -0.21 -28.44 -20.48
C GLU A 121 -0.86 -27.71 -21.66
N ARG A 122 -2.09 -28.07 -22.04
CA ARG A 122 -2.88 -27.36 -23.06
C ARG A 122 -3.19 -25.91 -22.67
N THR A 123 -3.55 -25.66 -21.41
CA THR A 123 -3.84 -24.29 -20.94
C THR A 123 -2.61 -23.40 -21.01
N VAL A 124 -1.43 -23.89 -20.59
CA VAL A 124 -0.17 -23.12 -20.68
C VAL A 124 0.19 -22.82 -22.13
N VAL A 125 0.11 -23.80 -23.03
CA VAL A 125 0.34 -23.60 -24.47
C VAL A 125 -0.60 -22.53 -25.02
N MET A 126 -1.90 -22.61 -24.73
CA MET A 126 -2.89 -21.63 -25.18
C MET A 126 -2.58 -20.21 -24.68
N VAL A 127 -2.23 -20.05 -23.40
CA VAL A 127 -1.85 -18.76 -22.82
C VAL A 127 -0.60 -18.19 -23.52
N VAL A 128 0.41 -19.01 -23.77
CA VAL A 128 1.65 -18.59 -24.47
C VAL A 128 1.38 -18.27 -25.94
N MET A 129 0.56 -19.04 -26.65
CA MET A 129 0.14 -18.74 -28.02
C MET A 129 -0.56 -17.37 -28.08
N ARG A 130 -1.48 -17.10 -27.16
CA ARG A 130 -2.20 -15.83 -27.09
C ARG A 130 -1.29 -14.66 -26.73
N ALA A 131 -0.36 -14.86 -25.79
CA ALA A 131 0.58 -13.82 -25.33
C ALA A 131 1.55 -13.35 -26.41
N TYR A 132 2.00 -14.25 -27.29
CA TYR A 132 3.04 -13.98 -28.30
C TYR A 132 2.51 -14.03 -29.74
N GLY A 133 1.20 -14.14 -29.95
CA GLY A 133 0.56 -14.19 -31.28
C GLY A 133 0.97 -15.41 -32.13
N LEU A 134 1.28 -16.54 -31.50
CA LEU A 134 1.86 -17.71 -32.15
C LEU A 134 0.77 -18.57 -32.83
N ALA A 135 1.07 -19.05 -34.03
CA ALA A 135 0.12 -19.80 -34.86
C ALA A 135 -0.08 -21.26 -34.45
N ASP A 136 0.90 -21.86 -33.75
CA ASP A 136 0.91 -23.30 -33.45
C ASP A 136 1.53 -23.65 -32.08
N GLU A 137 1.24 -24.86 -31.61
CA GLU A 137 1.70 -25.41 -30.33
C GLU A 137 3.22 -25.63 -30.26
N ALA A 138 3.88 -26.02 -31.36
CA ALA A 138 5.32 -26.24 -31.35
C ALA A 138 6.09 -24.92 -31.18
N SER A 139 5.63 -23.86 -31.84
CA SER A 139 6.13 -22.49 -31.62
C SER A 139 5.96 -22.04 -30.17
N ALA A 140 4.81 -22.31 -29.55
CA ALA A 140 4.58 -21.94 -28.14
C ALA A 140 5.40 -22.76 -27.13
N LEU A 141 5.64 -24.06 -27.42
CA LEU A 141 6.53 -24.89 -26.61
C LEU A 141 8.00 -24.45 -26.74
N ALA A 142 8.40 -23.90 -27.89
CA ALA A 142 9.72 -23.34 -28.14
C ALA A 142 9.88 -21.87 -27.67
N GLN A 143 8.79 -21.18 -27.30
CA GLN A 143 8.82 -19.77 -26.92
C GLN A 143 9.66 -19.55 -25.66
N ARG A 144 10.63 -18.64 -25.78
CA ARG A 144 11.48 -18.18 -24.69
C ARG A 144 10.97 -16.89 -24.07
N ASP A 145 11.20 -16.73 -22.78
CA ASP A 145 11.02 -15.47 -22.09
C ASP A 145 12.11 -14.47 -22.54
N LEU A 146 11.70 -13.22 -22.82
CA LEU A 146 12.58 -12.19 -23.37
C LEU A 146 13.62 -11.66 -22.38
N LEU A 147 13.36 -11.76 -21.07
CA LEU A 147 14.22 -11.20 -20.02
C LEU A 147 15.13 -12.26 -19.37
N HIS A 148 14.64 -13.50 -19.25
CA HIS A 148 15.30 -14.59 -18.53
C HIS A 148 15.85 -15.71 -19.43
N ASP A 149 15.58 -15.65 -20.74
CA ASP A 149 16.08 -16.60 -21.76
C ASP A 149 15.71 -18.09 -21.49
N CYS A 150 14.61 -18.32 -20.78
CA CYS A 150 14.11 -19.65 -20.41
C CYS A 150 12.85 -20.04 -21.22
N LEU A 151 12.62 -21.34 -21.46
CA LEU A 151 11.40 -21.83 -22.11
C LEU A 151 10.19 -21.63 -21.19
N ILE A 152 9.22 -20.82 -21.61
CA ILE A 152 8.10 -20.38 -20.76
C ILE A 152 7.24 -21.58 -20.34
N CYS A 153 6.87 -22.43 -21.30
CA CYS A 153 6.05 -23.62 -21.06
C CYS A 153 6.71 -24.60 -20.09
N GLU A 154 8.02 -24.85 -20.23
CA GLU A 154 8.79 -25.72 -19.34
C GLU A 154 8.85 -25.12 -17.92
N ARG A 155 9.14 -23.82 -17.81
CA ARG A 155 9.34 -23.16 -16.51
C ARG A 155 8.04 -23.05 -15.71
N ILE A 156 6.92 -22.69 -16.34
CA ILE A 156 5.59 -22.73 -15.70
C ILE A 156 5.19 -24.19 -15.41
N GLY A 157 5.52 -25.14 -16.28
CA GLY A 157 5.33 -26.57 -16.06
C GLY A 157 6.06 -27.11 -14.84
N SER A 158 7.27 -26.61 -14.58
CA SER A 158 8.09 -26.91 -13.40
C SER A 158 7.52 -26.28 -12.13
N LEU A 159 7.00 -25.04 -12.20
CA LEU A 159 6.28 -24.40 -11.09
C LEU A 159 5.06 -25.23 -10.69
N HIS A 160 4.21 -25.62 -11.65
CA HIS A 160 3.03 -26.46 -11.42
C HIS A 160 3.41 -27.77 -10.71
N ALA A 161 4.45 -28.47 -11.17
CA ALA A 161 4.90 -29.72 -10.56
C ALA A 161 5.26 -29.58 -9.07
N GLN A 162 5.71 -28.40 -8.63
CA GLN A 162 6.15 -28.11 -7.26
C GLN A 162 5.05 -27.56 -6.33
N LEU A 163 3.84 -27.31 -6.83
CA LEU A 163 2.76 -26.63 -6.10
C LEU A 163 1.86 -27.56 -5.26
N GLU A 164 2.07 -28.87 -5.34
CA GLU A 164 1.29 -29.91 -4.65
C GLU A 164 -0.23 -29.75 -4.89
N TRP A 165 -1.04 -29.70 -3.82
CA TRP A 165 -2.49 -29.52 -3.86
C TRP A 165 -2.96 -28.21 -4.55
N ARG A 166 -2.05 -27.25 -4.79
CA ARG A 166 -2.40 -25.96 -5.43
C ARG A 166 -2.45 -26.03 -6.96
N GLN A 167 -2.04 -27.16 -7.56
CA GLN A 167 -2.06 -27.42 -9.00
C GLN A 167 -3.38 -27.02 -9.69
N PRO A 168 -4.56 -27.52 -9.30
CA PRO A 168 -5.82 -27.17 -9.97
C PRO A 168 -6.16 -25.67 -9.90
N TYR A 169 -5.78 -24.97 -8.84
CA TYR A 169 -5.98 -23.53 -8.73
C TYR A 169 -5.06 -22.75 -9.68
N LEU A 170 -3.83 -23.23 -9.91
CA LEU A 170 -2.94 -22.63 -10.93
C LEU A 170 -3.49 -22.87 -12.34
N THR A 171 -3.92 -24.09 -12.65
CA THR A 171 -4.51 -24.42 -13.96
C THR A 171 -5.73 -23.54 -14.25
N TYR A 172 -6.61 -23.38 -13.27
CA TYR A 172 -7.82 -22.55 -13.41
C TYR A 172 -7.48 -21.05 -13.50
N ALA A 173 -6.50 -20.56 -12.72
CA ALA A 173 -6.04 -19.18 -12.83
C ALA A 173 -5.47 -18.88 -14.23
N LEU A 174 -4.70 -19.80 -14.81
CA LEU A 174 -4.17 -19.69 -16.18
C LEU A 174 -5.26 -19.81 -17.24
N GLU A 175 -6.31 -20.64 -17.03
CA GLU A 175 -7.47 -20.71 -17.92
C GLU A 175 -8.19 -19.35 -17.97
N LEU A 176 -8.47 -18.75 -16.81
CA LEU A 176 -9.10 -17.43 -16.70
C LEU A 176 -8.23 -16.31 -17.31
N ILE A 177 -6.93 -16.27 -17.01
CA ILE A 177 -6.00 -15.29 -17.59
C ILE A 177 -5.92 -15.45 -19.11
N GLY A 178 -5.82 -16.69 -19.61
CA GLY A 178 -5.80 -16.99 -21.04
C GLY A 178 -7.08 -16.61 -21.77
N SER A 179 -8.25 -16.66 -21.10
CA SER A 179 -9.53 -16.27 -21.68
C SER A 179 -9.86 -14.78 -21.59
N PHE A 180 -9.57 -14.13 -20.45
CA PHE A 180 -10.14 -12.81 -20.12
C PHE A 180 -9.12 -11.67 -19.97
N ASP A 181 -7.82 -11.95 -19.84
CA ASP A 181 -6.80 -10.88 -19.75
C ASP A 181 -6.51 -10.26 -21.12
N ASP A 182 -5.84 -9.12 -21.17
CA ASP A 182 -5.40 -8.48 -22.41
C ASP A 182 -4.18 -9.20 -22.98
N ALA A 183 -4.16 -9.50 -24.29
CA ALA A 183 -3.08 -10.26 -24.93
C ALA A 183 -1.71 -9.59 -24.71
N ASP A 184 -1.64 -8.25 -24.82
CA ASP A 184 -0.44 -7.45 -24.62
C ASP A 184 0.08 -7.45 -23.16
N ALA A 185 -0.79 -7.76 -22.18
CA ALA A 185 -0.42 -7.84 -20.77
C ALA A 185 0.18 -9.21 -20.39
N LEU A 186 -0.13 -10.27 -21.16
CA LEU A 186 0.30 -11.63 -20.87
C LEU A 186 1.83 -11.81 -20.87
N PRO A 187 2.63 -11.31 -21.84
CA PRO A 187 4.08 -11.49 -21.83
C PRO A 187 4.75 -10.98 -20.55
N ALA A 188 4.37 -9.80 -20.07
CA ALA A 188 4.89 -9.24 -18.83
C ALA A 188 4.55 -10.14 -17.62
N LYS A 189 3.30 -10.64 -17.57
CA LYS A 189 2.84 -11.52 -16.49
C LYS A 189 3.53 -12.88 -16.49
N LEU A 190 3.76 -13.45 -17.67
CA LEU A 190 4.49 -14.71 -17.84
C LEU A 190 5.97 -14.55 -17.47
N SER A 191 6.59 -13.42 -17.82
CA SER A 191 7.97 -13.09 -17.46
C SER A 191 8.15 -12.96 -15.94
N GLU A 192 7.25 -12.26 -15.26
CA GLU A 192 7.20 -12.16 -13.80
C GLU A 192 7.09 -13.53 -13.11
N VAL A 193 6.36 -14.48 -13.72
CA VAL A 193 6.24 -15.85 -13.22
C VAL A 193 7.51 -16.64 -13.48
N CYS A 194 8.12 -16.52 -14.66
CA CYS A 194 9.36 -17.21 -15.02
C CYS A 194 10.51 -16.86 -14.07
N ASP A 195 10.72 -15.56 -13.82
CA ASP A 195 11.70 -15.04 -12.85
C ASP A 195 11.61 -15.75 -11.48
N ARG A 196 10.38 -15.89 -10.98
CA ARG A 196 10.08 -16.41 -9.65
C ARG A 196 10.06 -17.95 -9.62
N ALA A 197 9.77 -18.60 -10.75
CA ALA A 197 9.64 -20.04 -10.87
C ALA A 197 10.99 -20.79 -10.86
N GLU A 198 12.11 -20.13 -11.17
CA GLU A 198 13.46 -20.69 -11.06
C GLU A 198 13.97 -20.70 -9.60
N ARG A 199 13.48 -19.77 -8.78
CA ARG A 199 14.00 -19.42 -7.44
C ARG A 199 13.52 -20.42 -6.35
N CYS A 200 13.68 -20.03 -5.08
CA CYS A 200 13.30 -20.83 -3.90
C CYS A 200 11.78 -21.08 -3.78
N SER A 201 11.37 -21.93 -2.82
CA SER A 201 9.94 -22.28 -2.60
C SER A 201 9.07 -21.05 -2.31
N SER A 202 9.59 -20.09 -1.54
CA SER A 202 8.89 -18.85 -1.18
C SER A 202 8.61 -17.97 -2.41
N ALA A 203 9.62 -17.81 -3.28
CA ALA A 203 9.44 -17.10 -4.56
C ALA A 203 8.42 -17.80 -5.49
N LYS A 204 8.43 -19.14 -5.54
CA LYS A 204 7.43 -19.94 -6.28
C LYS A 204 6.00 -19.74 -5.75
N ARG A 205 5.81 -19.58 -4.43
CA ARG A 205 4.52 -19.21 -3.83
C ARG A 205 4.10 -17.79 -4.18
N HIS A 206 5.04 -16.86 -4.32
CA HIS A 206 4.74 -15.51 -4.80
C HIS A 206 4.28 -15.52 -6.26
N ALA A 207 4.91 -16.32 -7.14
CA ALA A 207 4.45 -16.52 -8.53
C ALA A 207 3.00 -17.07 -8.59
N PHE A 208 2.69 -18.06 -7.76
CA PHE A 208 1.33 -18.60 -7.65
C PHE A 208 0.33 -17.56 -7.12
N SER A 209 0.67 -16.80 -6.08
CA SER A 209 -0.19 -15.74 -5.53
C SER A 209 -0.51 -14.69 -6.59
N LEU A 210 0.49 -14.28 -7.35
CA LEU A 210 0.40 -13.27 -8.42
C LEU A 210 -0.54 -13.71 -9.56
N LEU A 211 -0.53 -14.98 -9.96
CA LEU A 211 -1.47 -15.51 -10.94
C LEU A 211 -2.89 -15.65 -10.37
N VAL A 212 -3.05 -16.12 -9.12
CA VAL A 212 -4.38 -16.27 -8.50
C VAL A 212 -5.06 -14.93 -8.26
N SER A 213 -4.34 -13.91 -7.78
CA SER A 213 -4.89 -12.56 -7.62
C SER A 213 -5.31 -11.97 -8.97
N ARG A 214 -4.50 -12.12 -10.02
CA ARG A 214 -4.84 -11.63 -11.35
C ARG A 214 -6.07 -12.33 -11.95
N ALA A 215 -6.15 -13.66 -11.84
CA ALA A 215 -7.32 -14.41 -12.30
C ALA A 215 -8.61 -13.98 -11.57
N TYR A 216 -8.50 -13.58 -10.30
CA TYR A 216 -9.63 -13.06 -9.54
C TYR A 216 -10.03 -11.63 -9.92
N GLU A 217 -9.08 -10.75 -10.24
CA GLU A 217 -9.40 -9.43 -10.82
C GLU A 217 -10.23 -9.55 -12.10
N LEU A 218 -9.95 -10.54 -12.93
CA LEU A 218 -10.70 -10.81 -14.15
C LEU A 218 -12.12 -11.30 -13.84
N LEU A 219 -12.30 -12.17 -12.84
CA LEU A 219 -13.63 -12.61 -12.36
C LEU A 219 -14.45 -11.49 -11.68
N ASP A 220 -13.81 -10.58 -10.94
CA ASP A 220 -14.48 -9.42 -10.32
C ASP A 220 -14.90 -8.40 -11.38
N ARG A 221 -14.13 -8.24 -12.47
CA ARG A 221 -14.44 -7.35 -13.61
C ARG A 221 -15.52 -7.93 -14.51
N ASP A 222 -15.52 -9.24 -14.71
CA ASP A 222 -16.47 -9.95 -15.55
C ASP A 222 -17.21 -11.03 -14.75
N PRO A 223 -18.34 -10.69 -14.08
CA PRO A 223 -19.17 -11.69 -13.43
C PRO A 223 -19.86 -12.65 -14.41
N ALA A 224 -19.94 -12.31 -15.71
CA ALA A 224 -20.38 -13.26 -16.72
C ALA A 224 -19.31 -14.36 -16.90
N ALA A 225 -18.02 -14.05 -16.88
CA ALA A 225 -16.93 -15.04 -16.87
C ALA A 225 -17.06 -16.06 -15.72
N ALA A 226 -17.50 -15.63 -14.53
CA ALA A 226 -17.76 -16.52 -13.39
C ALA A 226 -18.93 -17.50 -13.64
N THR A 227 -19.84 -17.15 -14.54
CA THR A 227 -21.06 -17.89 -14.87
C THR A 227 -20.91 -18.74 -16.13
N GLU A 228 -20.29 -18.19 -17.18
CA GLU A 228 -20.12 -18.73 -18.53
C GLU A 228 -18.82 -19.53 -18.75
N ALA A 229 -17.92 -19.61 -17.74
CA ALA A 229 -16.69 -20.41 -17.81
C ALA A 229 -16.94 -21.77 -18.50
N PRO A 230 -16.23 -22.08 -19.60
CA PRO A 230 -16.80 -22.82 -20.72
C PRO A 230 -17.38 -24.16 -20.31
N ALA A 231 -18.69 -24.30 -20.55
CA ALA A 231 -19.38 -25.57 -20.52
C ALA A 231 -18.64 -26.50 -21.50
N ALA A 232 -18.01 -27.54 -20.97
CA ALA A 232 -17.37 -28.55 -21.80
C ALA A 232 -18.43 -29.17 -22.71
N GLU A 233 -18.05 -29.46 -23.98
CA GLU A 233 -18.88 -30.29 -24.84
C GLU A 233 -19.29 -31.56 -24.09
N PRO A 234 -20.59 -31.92 -24.11
CA PRO A 234 -21.13 -32.85 -23.13
C PRO A 234 -20.59 -34.27 -23.34
N PRO A 235 -19.97 -34.90 -22.32
CA PRO A 235 -19.77 -36.34 -22.34
C PRO A 235 -21.13 -37.06 -22.24
N LEU A 236 -21.25 -38.18 -22.94
CA LEU A 236 -22.49 -38.96 -23.06
C LEU A 236 -23.07 -39.35 -21.68
N ALA A 237 -24.39 -39.23 -21.58
CA ALA A 237 -25.14 -39.28 -20.32
C ALA A 237 -25.19 -40.65 -19.65
N HIS A 238 -25.14 -40.67 -18.30
CA HIS A 238 -25.78 -41.70 -17.46
C HIS A 238 -25.92 -41.25 -15.99
N GLY A 239 -27.03 -41.61 -15.35
CA GLY A 239 -27.07 -41.96 -13.91
C GLY A 239 -27.48 -40.86 -12.92
N ASP A 240 -28.76 -40.84 -12.55
CA ASP A 240 -29.36 -40.00 -11.50
C ASP A 240 -29.25 -40.64 -10.10
N VAL A 241 -28.72 -39.91 -9.10
CA VAL A 241 -28.95 -40.11 -7.65
C VAL A 241 -28.72 -38.78 -6.90
N GLY A 242 -29.70 -38.30 -6.12
CA GLY A 242 -29.54 -37.14 -5.22
C GLY A 242 -29.30 -37.51 -3.75
N VAL A 243 -29.00 -36.51 -2.88
CA VAL A 243 -29.34 -36.44 -1.43
C VAL A 243 -28.71 -35.20 -0.75
N GLY A 244 -29.50 -34.56 0.14
CA GLY A 244 -29.06 -34.10 1.48
C GLY A 244 -28.11 -32.91 1.65
N GLY A 245 -28.65 -31.79 2.15
CA GLY A 245 -27.84 -30.63 2.57
C GLY A 245 -27.50 -30.60 4.08
N MET A 246 -26.41 -29.91 4.43
CA MET A 246 -26.07 -29.46 5.79
C MET A 246 -25.63 -27.99 5.76
N GLY A 247 -26.06 -27.21 6.76
CA GLY A 247 -25.82 -25.77 6.83
C GLY A 247 -24.40 -25.40 7.26
N GLY A 248 -23.79 -24.46 6.55
CA GLY A 248 -22.46 -23.90 6.86
C GLY A 248 -22.54 -22.54 7.57
N VAL A 249 -21.51 -22.26 8.39
CA VAL A 249 -21.30 -20.96 9.04
C VAL A 249 -21.22 -19.85 7.98
N GLY A 250 -21.81 -18.69 8.27
CA GLY A 250 -21.98 -17.59 7.31
C GLY A 250 -20.65 -17.04 6.78
N ALA A 251 -20.23 -17.52 5.61
CA ALA A 251 -19.32 -16.78 4.75
C ALA A 251 -20.00 -15.48 4.30
N PHE A 252 -19.22 -14.43 4.07
CA PHE A 252 -19.71 -13.22 3.40
C PHE A 252 -20.13 -13.61 1.98
N ALA A 253 -21.43 -13.84 1.79
CA ALA A 253 -22.01 -14.11 0.49
C ALA A 253 -22.05 -12.78 -0.27
N VAL A 254 -20.98 -12.50 -1.02
CA VAL A 254 -21.01 -11.49 -2.09
C VAL A 254 -22.13 -11.90 -3.04
N GLY A 255 -23.18 -11.08 -3.09
CA GLY A 255 -24.35 -11.35 -3.91
C GLY A 255 -23.97 -11.30 -5.38
N SER A 256 -24.13 -12.42 -6.09
CA SER A 256 -23.86 -12.51 -7.52
C SER A 256 -25.02 -11.92 -8.33
N SER A 257 -25.16 -10.58 -8.33
CA SER A 257 -26.00 -9.87 -9.29
C SER A 257 -25.24 -9.71 -10.60
N ALA A 258 -25.74 -10.36 -11.66
CA ALA A 258 -25.20 -10.21 -13.01
C ALA A 258 -25.72 -8.90 -13.62
N ASP A 259 -24.95 -7.83 -13.43
CA ASP A 259 -24.66 -6.73 -14.35
C ASP A 259 -23.76 -5.73 -13.61
N GLY A 260 -22.68 -5.26 -14.26
CA GLY A 260 -21.54 -4.60 -13.61
C GLY A 260 -21.87 -3.27 -12.92
N ASP A 261 -21.30 -3.04 -11.73
CA ASP A 261 -21.68 -1.99 -10.77
C ASP A 261 -23.19 -2.01 -10.44
N GLY A 262 -23.58 -2.97 -9.60
CA GLY A 262 -24.92 -3.04 -9.02
C GLY A 262 -25.33 -1.70 -8.39
N ASP A 263 -26.61 -1.35 -8.50
CA ASP A 263 -27.13 0.00 -8.25
C ASP A 263 -26.66 0.58 -6.90
N LEU A 264 -25.65 1.45 -6.96
CA LEU A 264 -25.04 2.08 -5.79
C LEU A 264 -26.00 3.05 -5.06
N SER A 265 -27.23 3.25 -5.54
CA SER A 265 -28.31 3.90 -4.79
C SER A 265 -29.03 2.97 -3.81
N THR A 266 -28.88 1.65 -3.93
CA THR A 266 -29.40 0.69 -2.95
C THR A 266 -28.45 0.52 -1.76
N LEU A 267 -29.01 0.34 -0.56
CA LEU A 267 -28.24 0.16 0.67
C LEU A 267 -27.39 -1.13 0.69
N PRO A 268 -27.85 -2.30 0.18
CA PRO A 268 -27.03 -3.51 0.13
C PRO A 268 -25.85 -3.38 -0.83
N ASP A 269 -26.06 -2.89 -2.06
CA ASP A 269 -25.04 -2.86 -3.10
C ASP A 269 -23.97 -1.81 -2.78
N ALA A 270 -24.39 -0.62 -2.31
CA ALA A 270 -23.47 0.38 -1.77
C ALA A 270 -22.62 -0.15 -0.60
N ARG A 271 -23.17 -1.01 0.27
CA ARG A 271 -22.41 -1.62 1.37
C ARG A 271 -21.41 -2.64 0.85
N ALA A 272 -21.82 -3.51 -0.09
CA ALA A 272 -20.95 -4.49 -0.70
C ALA A 272 -19.78 -3.82 -1.45
N HIS A 273 -20.05 -2.75 -2.21
CA HIS A 273 -19.04 -1.98 -2.93
C HIS A 273 -18.03 -1.33 -1.98
N VAL A 274 -18.50 -0.64 -0.94
CA VAL A 274 -17.64 -0.03 0.09
C VAL A 274 -16.78 -1.07 0.80
N GLN A 275 -17.32 -2.26 1.09
CA GLN A 275 -16.57 -3.36 1.70
C GLN A 275 -15.52 -3.97 0.75
N ARG A 276 -15.84 -4.12 -0.55
CA ARG A 276 -14.91 -4.57 -1.60
C ARG A 276 -13.75 -3.60 -1.77
N VAL A 277 -14.05 -2.32 -1.96
CA VAL A 277 -13.06 -1.23 -2.11
C VAL A 277 -12.20 -1.07 -0.85
N PHE A 278 -12.78 -1.23 0.34
CA PHE A 278 -12.02 -1.23 1.59
C PHE A 278 -11.06 -2.43 1.69
N ALA A 279 -11.44 -3.62 1.24
CA ALA A 279 -10.56 -4.79 1.24
C ALA A 279 -9.33 -4.59 0.32
N GLU A 280 -9.52 -3.95 -0.85
CA GLU A 280 -8.44 -3.55 -1.76
C GLU A 280 -7.42 -2.64 -1.07
N PHE A 281 -7.90 -1.51 -0.51
CA PHE A 281 -7.06 -0.58 0.23
C PHE A 281 -6.35 -1.24 1.42
N LEU A 282 -7.06 -2.11 2.15
CA LEU A 282 -6.54 -2.73 3.36
C LEU A 282 -5.40 -3.70 3.06
N ASP A 283 -5.45 -4.46 1.96
CA ASP A 283 -4.36 -5.38 1.61
C ASP A 283 -3.08 -4.61 1.29
N GLU A 284 -3.14 -3.55 0.48
CA GLU A 284 -1.99 -2.63 0.30
C GLU A 284 -1.50 -2.03 1.62
N TYR A 285 -2.42 -1.64 2.49
CA TYR A 285 -2.06 -1.05 3.79
C TYR A 285 -1.35 -2.06 4.68
N LYS A 286 -1.76 -3.34 4.66
CA LYS A 286 -1.05 -4.44 5.33
C LYS A 286 0.36 -4.61 4.77
N GLU A 287 0.55 -4.59 3.45
CA GLU A 287 1.89 -4.66 2.84
C GLU A 287 2.80 -3.54 3.33
N ARG A 288 2.31 -2.29 3.31
CA ARG A 288 3.06 -1.12 3.80
C ARG A 288 3.34 -1.20 5.31
N ALA A 289 2.42 -1.75 6.10
CA ALA A 289 2.63 -1.99 7.53
C ALA A 289 3.66 -3.11 7.80
N ILE A 290 3.64 -4.21 7.03
CA ILE A 290 4.66 -5.27 7.06
C ILE A 290 6.03 -4.70 6.69
N ALA A 291 6.09 -3.85 5.66
CA ALA A 291 7.31 -3.20 5.23
C ALA A 291 7.91 -2.30 6.31
N SER A 292 7.09 -1.40 6.87
CA SER A 292 7.48 -0.44 7.92
C SER A 292 7.84 -1.10 9.26
N SER A 293 7.24 -2.26 9.55
CA SER A 293 7.46 -2.98 10.81
C SER A 293 8.63 -3.94 10.76
N PHE A 294 8.86 -4.57 9.59
CA PHE A 294 9.74 -5.74 9.47
C PHE A 294 10.70 -5.65 8.29
N THR A 295 10.23 -5.58 7.04
CA THR A 295 11.14 -5.80 5.90
C THR A 295 12.13 -4.66 5.74
N GLU A 296 11.69 -3.41 5.80
CA GLU A 296 12.58 -2.26 5.58
C GLU A 296 13.54 -2.02 6.76
N PRO A 297 13.14 -2.18 8.04
CA PRO A 297 14.08 -2.25 9.15
C PRO A 297 15.13 -3.36 8.99
N VAL A 298 14.74 -4.59 8.65
CA VAL A 298 15.70 -5.71 8.51
C VAL A 298 16.59 -5.55 7.28
N ARG A 299 16.09 -4.96 6.18
CA ARG A 299 16.92 -4.62 5.01
C ARG A 299 17.91 -3.51 5.32
N PHE A 300 17.49 -2.46 6.02
CA PHE A 300 18.37 -1.38 6.48
C PHE A 300 19.48 -1.91 7.40
N TYR A 301 19.17 -2.89 8.25
CA TYR A 301 20.16 -3.57 9.10
C TYR A 301 21.25 -4.24 8.25
N PHE A 302 20.87 -5.13 7.33
CA PHE A 302 21.84 -5.82 6.47
C PHE A 302 22.59 -4.86 5.53
N ASP A 303 21.92 -3.84 4.98
CA ASP A 303 22.55 -2.80 4.16
C ASP A 303 23.58 -1.96 4.93
N THR A 304 23.35 -1.74 6.23
CA THR A 304 24.30 -1.07 7.13
C THR A 304 25.55 -1.92 7.39
N LEU A 305 25.43 -3.24 7.37
CA LEU A 305 26.57 -4.16 7.45
C LEU A 305 27.25 -4.43 6.10
N GLY A 306 26.70 -3.92 4.99
CA GLY A 306 27.15 -4.26 3.64
C GLY A 306 26.77 -5.68 3.18
N ASP A 307 25.91 -6.38 3.92
CA ASP A 307 25.42 -7.73 3.58
C ASP A 307 24.27 -7.65 2.57
N THR A 308 24.63 -7.46 1.30
CA THR A 308 23.64 -7.46 0.19
C THR A 308 22.88 -8.78 0.09
N PHE A 309 23.52 -9.91 0.41
CA PHE A 309 22.88 -11.22 0.38
C PHE A 309 21.78 -11.32 1.44
N GLY A 310 22.08 -11.02 2.70
CA GLY A 310 21.10 -10.95 3.78
C GLY A 310 19.95 -9.98 3.48
N ARG A 311 20.28 -8.78 2.99
CA ARG A 311 19.33 -7.72 2.60
C ARG A 311 18.35 -8.18 1.53
N ASP A 312 18.84 -8.85 0.48
CA ASP A 312 18.01 -9.19 -0.67
C ASP A 312 17.15 -10.45 -0.42
N HIS A 313 17.46 -11.24 0.62
CA HIS A 313 16.64 -12.37 1.06
C HIS A 313 15.54 -12.01 2.08
N VAL A 314 15.49 -10.77 2.60
CA VAL A 314 14.47 -10.35 3.59
C VAL A 314 13.04 -10.46 3.04
N THR A 315 12.81 -9.99 1.81
CA THR A 315 11.48 -9.96 1.17
C THR A 315 11.03 -11.32 0.62
N VAL A 316 11.93 -12.30 0.61
CA VAL A 316 11.69 -13.64 0.06
C VAL A 316 11.55 -14.68 1.16
N HIS A 317 12.46 -14.65 2.14
CA HIS A 317 12.54 -15.62 3.23
C HIS A 317 12.16 -14.99 4.56
N GLY A 318 12.83 -13.91 4.94
CA GLY A 318 12.69 -13.34 6.28
C GLY A 318 11.28 -12.90 6.63
N VAL A 319 10.55 -12.37 5.64
CA VAL A 319 9.14 -12.02 5.74
C VAL A 319 8.27 -13.17 6.26
N ASN A 320 8.57 -14.43 5.91
CA ASN A 320 7.76 -15.59 6.32
C ASN A 320 7.72 -15.78 7.85
N TRP A 321 8.81 -15.49 8.56
CA TRP A 321 8.86 -15.57 10.03
C TRP A 321 7.92 -14.55 10.68
N PHE A 322 7.94 -13.31 10.18
CA PHE A 322 7.08 -12.24 10.70
C PHE A 322 5.60 -12.50 10.37
N LEU A 323 5.29 -12.96 9.15
CA LEU A 323 3.91 -13.28 8.77
C LEU A 323 3.35 -14.47 9.55
N ALA A 324 4.15 -15.53 9.76
CA ALA A 324 3.72 -16.67 10.56
C ALA A 324 3.46 -16.28 12.03
N MET A 325 4.30 -15.39 12.59
CA MET A 325 4.06 -14.80 13.91
C MET A 325 2.75 -14.00 13.94
N LEU A 326 2.58 -13.00 13.05
CA LEU A 326 1.37 -12.16 13.00
C LEU A 326 0.08 -12.98 12.87
N HIS A 327 0.09 -14.01 12.02
CA HIS A 327 -1.07 -14.86 11.80
C HIS A 327 -1.44 -15.64 13.08
N ALA A 328 -0.45 -16.22 13.76
CA ALA A 328 -0.71 -16.96 15.00
C ALA A 328 -1.09 -16.04 16.18
N THR A 329 -0.51 -14.84 16.30
CA THR A 329 -0.69 -13.98 17.48
C THR A 329 -1.83 -12.97 17.36
N LEU A 330 -2.10 -12.47 16.16
CA LEU A 330 -3.07 -11.40 15.90
C LEU A 330 -4.17 -11.80 14.90
N GLY A 331 -4.13 -13.02 14.35
CA GLY A 331 -5.10 -13.49 13.35
C GLY A 331 -4.97 -12.82 11.98
N VAL A 332 -3.84 -12.14 11.71
CA VAL A 332 -3.66 -11.32 10.50
C VAL A 332 -3.23 -12.20 9.32
N GLN A 333 -3.98 -12.15 8.21
CA GLN A 333 -3.50 -12.61 6.91
C GLN A 333 -2.99 -11.44 6.07
N ALA A 334 -1.78 -11.60 5.53
CA ALA A 334 -1.18 -10.72 4.55
C ALA A 334 -1.49 -11.21 3.12
N PRO A 335 -1.49 -10.33 2.11
CA PRO A 335 -1.75 -10.72 0.72
C PRO A 335 -0.70 -11.71 0.14
N PHE A 336 0.43 -11.90 0.82
CA PHE A 336 1.45 -12.92 0.49
C PHE A 336 1.14 -14.29 1.11
N LEU A 337 1.27 -15.36 0.34
CA LEU A 337 1.18 -16.73 0.85
C LEU A 337 2.45 -17.16 1.59
N VAL A 338 2.38 -17.14 2.92
CA VAL A 338 3.45 -17.55 3.84
C VAL A 338 4.01 -18.94 3.51
N ASP A 339 5.34 -19.05 3.44
CA ASP A 339 6.03 -20.34 3.49
C ASP A 339 6.32 -20.78 4.93
N TYR A 340 5.35 -21.46 5.54
CA TYR A 340 5.49 -22.06 6.88
C TYR A 340 6.61 -23.09 7.02
N GLU A 341 7.09 -23.65 5.91
CA GLU A 341 8.15 -24.66 5.85
C GLU A 341 9.50 -24.07 5.39
N ASP A 342 9.61 -22.75 5.23
CA ASP A 342 10.84 -22.11 4.77
C ASP A 342 12.01 -22.47 5.70
N ARG A 343 13.01 -23.17 5.15
CA ARG A 343 14.20 -23.61 5.91
C ARG A 343 15.38 -22.67 5.71
N HIS A 344 15.26 -21.68 4.83
CA HIS A 344 16.31 -20.71 4.59
C HIS A 344 16.23 -19.64 5.68
N VAL A 345 17.03 -19.81 6.72
CA VAL A 345 17.10 -18.90 7.87
C VAL A 345 17.90 -17.63 7.51
N LEU A 346 17.50 -17.00 6.40
CA LEU A 346 18.13 -15.87 5.71
C LEU A 346 17.22 -14.63 5.79
N GLY A 347 17.81 -13.44 5.77
CA GLY A 347 17.04 -12.21 5.81
C GLY A 347 16.26 -11.99 7.13
N ILE A 348 16.67 -12.63 8.23
CA ILE A 348 16.13 -12.38 9.57
C ILE A 348 17.22 -11.97 10.56
N ALA A 349 16.90 -11.00 11.41
CA ALA A 349 17.76 -10.51 12.49
C ALA A 349 16.89 -9.93 13.61
N ASP A 350 17.36 -9.99 14.85
CA ASP A 350 16.75 -9.31 16.00
C ASP A 350 17.02 -7.79 15.94
N VAL A 351 16.39 -7.13 14.98
CA VAL A 351 16.51 -5.68 14.76
C VAL A 351 16.08 -4.84 15.98
N TRP A 352 15.28 -5.40 16.90
CA TRP A 352 14.90 -4.71 18.12
C TRP A 352 16.05 -4.64 19.14
N ALA A 353 17.01 -5.57 19.06
CA ALA A 353 18.27 -5.50 19.79
C ALA A 353 19.37 -4.74 19.00
N ALA A 354 19.23 -4.59 17.68
CA ALA A 354 20.23 -3.95 16.83
C ALA A 354 20.11 -2.42 16.74
N PHE A 355 18.90 -1.87 16.80
CA PHE A 355 18.62 -0.46 16.52
C PHE A 355 18.36 0.40 17.76
N SER A 356 18.63 1.70 17.63
CA SER A 356 18.24 2.71 18.61
C SER A 356 16.73 2.98 18.62
N GLU A 357 16.20 3.50 19.72
CA GLU A 357 14.81 3.99 19.78
C GLU A 357 14.56 5.14 18.77
N GLU A 358 15.60 5.91 18.42
CA GLU A 358 15.52 6.95 17.40
C GLU A 358 15.30 6.37 15.98
N ALA A 359 15.97 5.27 15.63
CA ALA A 359 15.71 4.58 14.37
C ALA A 359 14.26 4.08 14.30
N TRP A 360 13.73 3.54 15.41
CA TRP A 360 12.33 3.12 15.49
C TRP A 360 11.34 4.29 15.41
N ALA A 361 11.69 5.46 15.93
CA ALA A 361 10.92 6.69 15.76
C ALA A 361 10.90 7.15 14.29
N VAL A 362 12.05 7.12 13.59
CA VAL A 362 12.13 7.44 12.15
C VAL A 362 11.27 6.46 11.33
N PHE A 363 11.34 5.16 11.59
CA PHE A 363 10.45 4.18 10.93
C PHE A 363 8.96 4.31 11.36
N ALA A 364 8.63 5.06 12.42
CA ALA A 364 7.25 5.26 12.89
C ALA A 364 6.56 6.44 12.22
N GLN A 365 7.36 7.40 11.72
CA GLN A 365 6.89 8.62 11.09
C GLN A 365 5.88 8.33 9.97
N PRO A 366 4.69 8.96 9.98
CA PRO A 366 3.67 8.71 8.96
C PRO A 366 4.19 8.86 7.52
N GLU A 367 5.06 9.85 7.27
CA GLU A 367 5.71 10.12 5.99
C GLU A 367 6.65 9.00 5.51
N ASN A 368 7.13 8.14 6.41
CA ASN A 368 8.00 7.00 6.10
C ASN A 368 7.24 5.67 5.96
N PHE A 369 5.95 5.65 6.25
CA PHE A 369 5.12 4.45 6.16
C PHE A 369 5.12 3.83 4.75
N GLY A 370 5.58 2.58 4.67
CA GLY A 370 5.69 1.80 3.44
C GLY A 370 6.81 2.25 2.51
N ARG A 371 7.62 3.26 2.89
CA ARG A 371 8.76 3.71 2.07
C ARG A 371 9.92 2.74 2.19
N HIS A 372 10.60 2.53 1.06
CA HIS A 372 11.90 1.85 1.03
C HIS A 372 12.91 2.62 1.89
N PHE A 373 13.73 1.90 2.68
CA PHE A 373 14.68 2.56 3.60
C PHE A 373 15.65 3.52 2.89
N GLY A 374 16.01 3.23 1.62
CA GLY A 374 16.86 4.08 0.79
C GLY A 374 16.23 5.41 0.37
N GLY A 375 14.91 5.54 0.50
CA GLY A 375 14.17 6.80 0.33
C GLY A 375 14.10 7.65 1.60
N ILE A 376 14.43 7.10 2.77
CA ILE A 376 14.30 7.79 4.06
C ILE A 376 15.60 8.55 4.36
N ARG A 377 15.58 9.87 4.15
CA ARG A 377 16.74 10.77 4.29
C ARG A 377 17.49 10.57 5.61
N ALA A 378 16.79 10.56 6.74
CA ALA A 378 17.39 10.44 8.07
C ALA A 378 18.18 9.13 8.26
N LEU A 379 17.72 8.01 7.70
CA LEU A 379 18.42 6.72 7.77
C LEU A 379 19.68 6.69 6.89
N ARG A 380 19.68 7.43 5.77
CA ARG A 380 20.87 7.56 4.91
C ARG A 380 21.95 8.41 5.57
N GLU A 381 21.58 9.59 6.06
CA GLU A 381 22.52 10.57 6.60
C GLU A 381 23.15 10.11 7.93
N ARG A 382 22.41 9.34 8.74
CA ARG A 382 22.82 8.93 10.09
C ARG A 382 22.91 7.42 10.26
N ARG A 383 23.25 6.70 9.19
CA ARG A 383 23.27 5.22 9.12
C ARG A 383 23.98 4.56 10.30
N ALA A 384 25.14 5.07 10.70
CA ALA A 384 25.94 4.52 11.80
C ALA A 384 25.27 4.74 13.18
N ASP A 385 24.73 5.93 13.44
CA ASP A 385 24.07 6.29 14.71
C ASP A 385 22.83 5.44 15.01
N MET A 386 22.16 4.95 13.96
CA MET A 386 20.94 4.16 14.07
C MET A 386 21.20 2.73 14.56
N LEU A 387 22.44 2.24 14.47
CA LEU A 387 22.85 0.88 14.85
C LEU A 387 23.56 0.87 16.21
N VAL A 388 22.92 0.33 17.24
CA VAL A 388 23.50 0.20 18.59
C VAL A 388 24.22 -1.12 18.83
N ALA A 389 23.89 -2.17 18.06
CA ALA A 389 24.55 -3.47 18.16
C ALA A 389 24.51 -4.26 16.84
N VAL A 390 25.58 -5.02 16.58
CA VAL A 390 25.57 -6.07 15.55
C VAL A 390 24.98 -7.34 16.18
N VAL A 391 23.86 -7.82 15.64
CA VAL A 391 23.17 -9.04 16.09
C VAL A 391 23.41 -10.19 15.12
N PRO A 392 23.48 -11.45 15.59
CA PRO A 392 23.61 -12.59 14.69
C PRO A 392 22.44 -12.70 13.71
N SER A 393 22.75 -12.89 12.42
CA SER A 393 21.75 -13.29 11.42
C SER A 393 21.14 -14.66 11.78
N GLY A 394 19.92 -14.89 11.34
CA GLY A 394 19.22 -16.16 11.52
C GLY A 394 18.62 -16.39 12.91
N GLN A 395 18.50 -15.34 13.73
CA GLN A 395 18.05 -15.42 15.13
C GLN A 395 16.94 -14.41 15.42
N LEU A 396 15.82 -14.88 15.99
CA LEU A 396 14.62 -14.08 16.27
C LEU A 396 13.85 -14.59 17.50
N PRO A 397 13.59 -13.70 18.48
CA PRO A 397 14.48 -12.71 19.06
C PRO A 397 15.36 -13.32 20.19
N ARG A 398 16.29 -12.54 20.73
CA ARG A 398 17.20 -12.89 21.84
C ARG A 398 17.99 -14.19 21.60
N GLY A 399 18.51 -14.34 20.40
CA GLY A 399 19.30 -15.53 20.01
C GLY A 399 18.50 -16.80 19.79
N ASN A 400 17.16 -16.75 19.85
CA ASN A 400 16.33 -17.91 19.59
C ASN A 400 16.45 -18.35 18.12
N ARG A 401 16.69 -19.66 17.91
CA ARG A 401 16.88 -20.28 16.60
C ARG A 401 15.71 -21.21 16.31
N THR A 402 14.95 -20.87 15.29
CA THR A 402 13.89 -21.72 14.72
C THR A 402 14.29 -22.16 13.32
N THR A 403 14.04 -23.41 12.96
CA THR A 403 14.37 -23.95 11.63
C THR A 403 13.28 -23.74 10.58
N ALA A 404 12.11 -23.20 10.97
CA ALA A 404 11.01 -22.85 10.08
C ALA A 404 10.05 -21.83 10.73
N PRO A 405 9.36 -20.97 9.95
CA PRO A 405 8.42 -19.97 10.46
C PRO A 405 7.31 -20.52 11.37
N LYS A 406 6.78 -21.73 11.07
CA LYS A 406 5.74 -22.37 11.90
C LYS A 406 6.20 -22.66 13.33
N GLN A 407 7.49 -22.87 13.55
CA GLN A 407 8.04 -23.07 14.90
C GLN A 407 8.01 -21.76 15.69
N LEU A 408 8.39 -20.63 15.09
CA LEU A 408 8.30 -19.32 15.74
C LEU A 408 6.85 -18.97 16.06
N ALA A 409 5.93 -19.21 15.12
CA ALA A 409 4.49 -19.03 15.30
C ALA A 409 3.95 -19.83 16.49
N ASN A 410 4.26 -21.13 16.57
CA ASN A 410 3.94 -21.97 17.74
C ASN A 410 4.52 -21.40 19.03
N MET A 411 5.78 -20.98 18.99
CA MET A 411 6.48 -20.49 20.18
C MET A 411 5.89 -19.16 20.66
N ALA A 412 5.32 -18.36 19.77
CA ALA A 412 4.59 -17.14 20.12
C ALA A 412 3.30 -17.43 20.90
N VAL A 413 2.55 -18.49 20.58
CA VAL A 413 1.25 -18.79 21.21
C VAL A 413 1.27 -19.89 22.27
N SER A 414 2.29 -20.74 22.31
CA SER A 414 2.37 -21.84 23.28
C SER A 414 2.54 -21.32 24.70
N VAL A 415 1.69 -21.81 25.62
CA VAL A 415 1.83 -21.60 27.07
C VAL A 415 3.15 -22.15 27.62
N HIS A 416 3.70 -23.20 26.99
CA HIS A 416 4.96 -23.85 27.40
C HIS A 416 6.22 -23.08 26.95
N SER A 417 6.09 -22.13 26.02
CA SER A 417 7.21 -21.25 25.67
C SER A 417 7.63 -20.37 26.85
N PRO A 418 8.90 -19.94 26.91
CA PRO A 418 9.33 -18.93 27.86
C PRO A 418 8.51 -17.64 27.70
N ARG A 419 7.85 -17.17 28.77
CA ARG A 419 7.08 -15.92 28.78
C ARG A 419 7.88 -14.73 28.24
N LEU A 420 9.19 -14.69 28.52
CA LEU A 420 10.11 -13.66 28.05
C LEU A 420 10.25 -13.63 26.51
N LEU A 421 10.15 -14.77 25.84
CA LEU A 421 10.12 -14.85 24.38
C LEU A 421 8.83 -14.25 23.85
N ARG A 422 7.67 -14.64 24.39
CA ARG A 422 6.35 -14.09 24.00
C ARG A 422 6.28 -12.58 24.23
N LEU A 423 6.77 -12.08 25.37
CA LEU A 423 6.89 -10.64 25.65
C LEU A 423 7.82 -9.88 24.67
N THR A 424 8.83 -10.55 24.10
CA THR A 424 9.70 -9.93 23.10
C THR A 424 9.03 -9.93 21.72
N LEU A 425 8.40 -11.04 21.31
CA LEU A 425 7.58 -11.13 20.10
C LEU A 425 6.38 -10.18 20.11
N ALA A 426 5.80 -9.92 21.29
CA ALA A 426 4.74 -8.94 21.47
C ALA A 426 5.15 -7.53 21.04
N ARG A 427 6.43 -7.15 21.11
CA ARG A 427 6.92 -5.85 20.59
C ARG A 427 6.82 -5.77 19.07
N TYR A 428 7.15 -6.85 18.36
CA TYR A 428 7.02 -6.95 16.92
C TYR A 428 5.54 -6.89 16.50
N ALA A 429 4.67 -7.60 17.23
CA ALA A 429 3.22 -7.55 17.02
C ALA A 429 2.64 -6.15 17.31
N ASP A 430 3.07 -5.50 18.38
CA ASP A 430 2.66 -4.14 18.77
C ASP A 430 3.11 -3.09 17.74
N ARG A 431 4.31 -3.25 17.17
CA ARG A 431 4.82 -2.39 16.09
C ARG A 431 3.95 -2.48 14.84
N PHE A 432 3.54 -3.67 14.42
CA PHE A 432 2.60 -3.83 13.32
C PHE A 432 1.24 -3.19 13.67
N ALA A 433 0.72 -3.49 14.86
CA ALA A 433 -0.57 -2.98 15.31
C ALA A 433 -0.63 -1.45 15.45
N HIS A 434 0.50 -0.77 15.70
CA HIS A 434 0.59 0.69 15.76
C HIS A 434 0.08 1.38 14.49
N PHE A 435 0.38 0.83 13.30
CA PHE A 435 -0.10 1.39 12.03
C PHE A 435 -1.61 1.20 11.83
N PHE A 436 -2.24 0.27 12.57
CA PHE A 436 -3.69 0.08 12.60
C PHE A 436 -4.34 0.77 13.80
N ALA A 437 -3.63 1.63 14.53
CA ALA A 437 -4.25 2.51 15.52
C ALA A 437 -5.25 3.46 14.85
N LEU A 438 -6.30 3.85 15.58
CA LEU A 438 -7.47 4.53 15.00
C LEU A 438 -7.12 5.79 14.20
N ASP A 439 -6.30 6.67 14.74
CA ASP A 439 -5.89 7.94 14.13
C ASP A 439 -5.12 7.75 12.80
N PRO A 440 -3.91 7.13 12.78
CA PRO A 440 -3.14 6.97 11.54
C PRO A 440 -3.83 6.07 10.50
N PHE A 441 -4.69 5.14 10.92
CA PHE A 441 -5.44 4.28 10.00
C PHE A 441 -6.66 4.97 9.40
N ALA A 442 -7.60 5.44 10.24
CA ALA A 442 -8.91 5.91 9.78
C ALA A 442 -8.80 7.15 8.89
N ARG A 443 -7.84 8.04 9.19
CA ARG A 443 -7.51 9.19 8.34
C ARG A 443 -7.12 8.75 6.94
N ARG A 444 -6.07 7.92 6.83
CA ARG A 444 -5.52 7.45 5.56
C ARG A 444 -6.50 6.62 4.76
N CYS A 445 -7.26 5.76 5.44
CA CYS A 445 -8.33 4.98 4.85
C CYS A 445 -9.40 5.87 4.23
N PHE A 446 -9.91 6.85 4.98
CA PHE A 446 -10.97 7.71 4.47
C PHE A 446 -10.46 8.62 3.35
N GLU A 447 -9.33 9.31 3.54
CA GLU A 447 -8.76 10.24 2.54
C GLU A 447 -8.41 9.51 1.23
N ALA A 448 -7.76 8.33 1.29
CA ALA A 448 -7.40 7.57 0.09
C ALA A 448 -8.65 7.09 -0.68
N LEU A 449 -9.61 6.46 0.01
CA LEU A 449 -10.83 5.95 -0.64
C LEU A 449 -11.73 7.08 -1.16
N TRP A 450 -11.89 8.17 -0.39
CA TRP A 450 -12.69 9.32 -0.79
C TRP A 450 -12.09 10.09 -1.97
N SER A 451 -10.75 10.06 -2.11
CA SER A 451 -10.08 10.71 -3.25
C SER A 451 -10.33 10.01 -4.59
N GLU A 452 -10.66 8.72 -4.57
CA GLU A 452 -10.80 7.86 -5.76
C GLU A 452 -9.60 7.94 -6.73
N GLN A 453 -8.40 8.24 -6.23
CA GLN A 453 -7.17 8.39 -7.04
C GLN A 453 -6.76 7.12 -7.79
N LYS A 454 -7.30 5.96 -7.38
CA LYS A 454 -7.07 4.67 -7.99
C LYS A 454 -8.33 4.16 -8.69
N PRO A 455 -8.23 3.58 -9.91
CA PRO A 455 -9.38 2.99 -10.60
C PRO A 455 -10.14 1.97 -9.76
N GLU A 456 -9.43 1.21 -8.91
CA GLU A 456 -10.01 0.19 -8.04
C GLU A 456 -10.94 0.78 -6.95
N TYR A 457 -10.81 2.07 -6.64
CA TYR A 457 -11.61 2.78 -5.64
C TYR A 457 -12.80 3.53 -6.25
N ALA A 458 -12.99 3.48 -7.57
CA ALA A 458 -14.06 4.19 -8.26
C ALA A 458 -15.46 3.85 -7.69
N GLY A 459 -16.33 4.85 -7.58
CA GLY A 459 -17.68 4.70 -7.04
C GLY A 459 -17.77 4.63 -5.51
N PHE A 460 -16.65 4.65 -4.78
CA PHE A 460 -16.64 4.72 -3.32
C PHE A 460 -17.43 5.92 -2.78
N ARG A 461 -17.27 7.11 -3.37
CA ARG A 461 -17.99 8.33 -2.95
C ARG A 461 -19.51 8.19 -3.14
N ALA A 462 -19.94 7.63 -4.26
CA ALA A 462 -21.36 7.39 -4.55
C ALA A 462 -21.95 6.41 -3.52
N ALA A 463 -21.33 5.24 -3.37
CA ALA A 463 -21.75 4.22 -2.42
C ALA A 463 -21.72 4.74 -0.96
N ALA A 464 -20.65 5.42 -0.54
CA ALA A 464 -20.55 6.00 0.80
C ALA A 464 -21.59 7.11 1.06
N THR A 465 -22.01 7.85 0.03
CA THR A 465 -23.11 8.83 0.14
C THR A 465 -24.45 8.13 0.39
N THR A 466 -24.76 7.06 -0.35
CA THR A 466 -25.94 6.20 -0.10
C THR A 466 -25.92 5.62 1.31
N LEU A 467 -24.77 5.08 1.74
CA LEU A 467 -24.57 4.59 3.10
C LEU A 467 -24.80 5.68 4.15
N TYR A 468 -24.34 6.91 3.91
CA TYR A 468 -24.49 8.02 4.84
C TYR A 468 -25.94 8.45 5.05
N ILE A 469 -26.80 8.35 4.02
CA ILE A 469 -28.24 8.65 4.18
C ILE A 469 -28.89 7.71 5.22
N ALA A 470 -28.57 6.43 5.17
CA ALA A 470 -29.05 5.44 6.14
C ALA A 470 -28.37 5.60 7.53
N TYR A 471 -27.05 5.81 7.56
CA TYR A 471 -26.32 6.12 8.80
C TYR A 471 -26.91 7.35 9.51
N ARG A 472 -27.26 8.41 8.77
CA ARG A 472 -27.89 9.61 9.32
C ARG A 472 -29.25 9.31 9.94
N ALA A 473 -30.06 8.47 9.30
CA ALA A 473 -31.37 8.08 9.84
C ALA A 473 -31.26 7.23 11.12
N GLU A 474 -30.28 6.33 11.20
CA GLU A 474 -30.08 5.46 12.38
C GLU A 474 -29.32 6.16 13.52
N CYS A 475 -28.20 6.81 13.19
CA CYS A 475 -27.26 7.42 14.13
C CYS A 475 -27.52 8.91 14.36
N GLY A 476 -28.56 9.49 13.73
CA GLY A 476 -29.01 10.86 13.94
C GLY A 476 -27.91 11.90 13.80
N ALA A 477 -27.05 11.73 12.80
CA ALA A 477 -26.17 12.80 12.34
C ALA A 477 -27.03 13.99 11.86
N VAL A 478 -26.50 15.21 11.96
CA VAL A 478 -27.28 16.43 11.63
C VAL A 478 -26.90 17.01 10.28
N GLU A 479 -25.71 16.67 9.80
CA GLU A 479 -25.11 17.19 8.58
C GLU A 479 -25.76 16.61 7.32
N ALA A 480 -25.86 17.42 6.26
CA ALA A 480 -26.59 17.06 5.04
C ALA A 480 -25.81 16.04 4.20
N THR A 481 -24.48 16.14 4.19
CA THR A 481 -23.57 15.24 3.46
C THR A 481 -22.60 14.50 4.38
N LEU A 482 -22.02 13.40 3.89
CA LEU A 482 -20.98 12.66 4.62
C LEU A 482 -19.74 13.54 4.85
N VAL A 483 -19.42 14.41 3.90
CA VAL A 483 -18.25 15.29 3.94
C VAL A 483 -18.37 16.30 5.08
N GLU A 484 -19.49 17.01 5.18
CA GLU A 484 -19.81 17.90 6.33
C GLU A 484 -19.79 17.14 7.66
N HIS A 485 -20.20 15.87 7.68
CA HIS A 485 -20.18 15.07 8.89
C HIS A 485 -18.75 14.78 9.36
N VAL A 486 -17.87 14.34 8.45
CA VAL A 486 -16.52 13.87 8.78
C VAL A 486 -15.44 14.94 8.75
N TYR A 487 -15.66 16.10 8.14
CA TYR A 487 -14.76 17.25 8.23
C TYR A 487 -15.30 18.32 9.19
N GLU A 488 -14.41 19.16 9.71
CA GLU A 488 -14.75 20.29 10.57
C GLU A 488 -15.09 21.54 9.76
N ASP A 489 -14.34 21.75 8.69
CA ASP A 489 -14.30 22.95 7.86
C ASP A 489 -14.72 22.68 6.41
N GLU A 490 -15.15 23.75 5.73
CA GLU A 490 -15.57 23.74 4.31
C GLU A 490 -14.42 23.47 3.33
N TYR A 491 -13.16 23.56 3.79
CA TYR A 491 -11.95 23.33 3.00
C TYR A 491 -11.41 21.89 3.10
N TYR A 492 -12.06 21.05 3.91
CA TYR A 492 -11.74 19.64 4.15
C TYR A 492 -10.32 19.41 4.70
N THR A 493 -9.84 20.32 5.56
CA THR A 493 -8.50 20.25 6.15
C THR A 493 -8.46 19.44 7.46
N HIS A 494 -9.51 19.53 8.29
CA HIS A 494 -9.58 18.87 9.60
C HIS A 494 -10.61 17.74 9.61
N LEU A 495 -10.13 16.50 9.43
CA LEU A 495 -10.94 15.29 9.54
C LEU A 495 -11.29 14.98 11.02
N ARG A 496 -12.59 14.99 11.34
CA ARG A 496 -13.18 14.64 12.65
C ARG A 496 -13.15 13.13 12.87
N LEU A 497 -11.96 12.62 13.26
CA LEU A 497 -11.65 11.19 13.40
C LEU A 497 -12.73 10.36 14.11
N ASP A 498 -13.30 10.84 15.22
CA ASP A 498 -14.34 10.11 15.96
C ASP A 498 -15.59 9.84 15.12
N ARG A 499 -15.98 10.79 14.26
CA ARG A 499 -17.14 10.69 13.38
C ARG A 499 -16.84 9.82 12.16
N THR A 500 -15.66 9.97 11.57
CA THR A 500 -15.16 9.08 10.52
C THR A 500 -15.12 7.63 11.02
N ALA A 501 -14.59 7.42 12.23
CA ALA A 501 -14.54 6.13 12.89
C ALA A 501 -15.93 5.54 13.14
N ALA A 502 -16.87 6.34 13.66
CA ALA A 502 -18.26 5.93 13.88
C ALA A 502 -18.96 5.50 12.58
N PHE A 503 -18.78 6.27 11.49
CA PHE A 503 -19.32 5.92 10.17
C PHE A 503 -18.70 4.62 9.61
N LEU A 504 -17.37 4.50 9.62
CA LEU A 504 -16.67 3.30 9.12
C LEU A 504 -16.98 2.06 9.98
N ALA A 505 -17.18 2.21 11.29
CA ALA A 505 -17.62 1.13 12.17
C ALA A 505 -19.08 0.73 11.92
N TRP A 506 -19.97 1.68 11.61
CA TRP A 506 -21.33 1.38 11.19
C TRP A 506 -21.40 0.70 9.81
N ALA A 507 -20.49 1.04 8.90
CA ALA A 507 -20.30 0.34 7.63
C ALA A 507 -19.78 -1.11 7.81
N GLY A 508 -19.21 -1.42 8.99
CA GLY A 508 -18.66 -2.74 9.35
C GLY A 508 -17.19 -2.92 9.01
N LEU A 509 -16.47 -1.82 8.77
CA LEU A 509 -15.05 -1.82 8.36
C LEU A 509 -14.10 -1.72 9.58
N LEU A 510 -14.53 -0.97 10.60
CA LEU A 510 -13.81 -0.79 11.86
C LEU A 510 -14.57 -1.41 13.03
N ARG A 511 -13.84 -1.78 14.08
CA ARG A 511 -14.41 -2.11 15.38
C ARG A 511 -15.08 -0.87 15.98
N PRO A 512 -16.32 -0.97 16.50
CA PRO A 512 -16.96 0.16 17.15
C PRO A 512 -16.20 0.54 18.43
N SER A 513 -15.94 1.84 18.63
CA SER A 513 -15.45 2.33 19.92
C SER A 513 -16.47 2.04 21.02
N ALA A 514 -16.03 1.92 22.28
CA ALA A 514 -16.94 1.67 23.40
C ALA A 514 -18.07 2.71 23.49
N ALA A 515 -17.72 3.99 23.28
CA ALA A 515 -18.69 5.09 23.24
C ALA A 515 -19.69 4.97 22.07
N PHE A 516 -19.23 4.60 20.86
CA PHE A 516 -20.12 4.41 19.72
C PHE A 516 -21.03 3.19 19.88
N ALA A 517 -20.50 2.08 20.42
CA ALA A 517 -21.27 0.88 20.72
C ALA A 517 -22.35 1.14 21.78
N GLU A 518 -22.01 1.85 22.85
CA GLU A 518 -22.97 2.24 23.89
C GLU A 518 -24.05 3.17 23.33
N GLU A 519 -23.68 4.17 22.52
CA GLU A 519 -24.63 5.10 21.92
C GLU A 519 -25.59 4.41 20.94
N ARG A 520 -25.06 3.52 20.09
CA ARG A 520 -25.88 2.72 19.17
C ARG A 520 -26.86 1.83 19.95
N ALA A 521 -26.40 1.19 21.04
CA ALA A 521 -27.24 0.38 21.90
C ALA A 521 -28.30 1.22 22.65
N ARG A 522 -27.96 2.45 23.07
CA ARG A 522 -28.89 3.42 23.68
C ARG A 522 -30.00 3.82 22.70
N ARG A 523 -29.64 4.11 21.45
CA ARG A 523 -30.59 4.45 20.37
C ARG A 523 -31.49 3.28 19.96
N ALA A 524 -30.94 2.07 19.84
CA ALA A 524 -31.73 0.87 19.59
C ALA A 524 -32.81 0.67 20.66
N ARG A 525 -32.44 0.74 21.95
CA ARG A 525 -33.39 0.66 23.07
C ARG A 525 -34.46 1.76 23.01
N ALA A 526 -34.10 2.98 22.59
CA ALA A 526 -35.07 4.08 22.44
C ALA A 526 -36.04 3.84 21.27
N ALA A 527 -35.55 3.35 20.13
CA ALA A 527 -36.37 3.00 18.98
C ALA A 527 -37.35 1.85 19.31
N ASP A 528 -36.89 0.81 19.99
CA ASP A 528 -37.74 -0.29 20.47
C ASP A 528 -38.83 0.18 21.44
N ALA A 529 -38.50 1.10 22.35
CA ALA A 529 -39.46 1.70 23.27
C ALA A 529 -40.53 2.53 22.52
N ILE A 530 -40.13 3.33 21.53
CA ILE A 530 -41.06 4.09 20.67
C ILE A 530 -41.97 3.14 19.88
N ALA A 531 -41.40 2.09 19.29
CA ALA A 531 -42.15 1.08 18.55
C ALA A 531 -43.13 0.30 19.45
N ALA A 532 -42.74 -0.01 20.69
CA ALA A 532 -43.61 -0.63 21.69
C ALA A 532 -44.79 0.28 22.08
N VAL A 533 -44.54 1.59 22.27
CA VAL A 533 -45.60 2.59 22.52
C VAL A 533 -46.54 2.71 21.32
N ALA A 534 -46.01 2.71 20.09
CA ALA A 534 -46.81 2.73 18.86
C ALA A 534 -47.70 1.48 18.73
N ARG A 535 -47.15 0.28 18.94
CA ARG A 535 -47.91 -0.99 19.00
C ARG A 535 -48.99 -0.95 20.08
N GLY A 536 -48.68 -0.44 21.27
CA GLY A 536 -49.64 -0.27 22.37
C GLY A 536 -50.78 0.70 22.04
N ARG A 537 -50.48 1.81 21.36
CA ARG A 537 -51.51 2.75 20.87
C ARG A 537 -52.40 2.10 19.80
N ALA A 538 -51.82 1.40 18.82
CA ALA A 538 -52.56 0.70 17.78
C ALA A 538 -53.46 -0.40 18.36
N ALA A 539 -52.97 -1.19 19.32
CA ALA A 539 -53.76 -2.21 20.03
C ALA A 539 -54.96 -1.60 20.77
N ARG A 540 -54.75 -0.49 21.50
CA ARG A 540 -55.84 0.25 22.18
C ARG A 540 -56.85 0.84 21.20
N GLN A 541 -56.41 1.34 20.05
CA GLN A 541 -57.31 1.82 18.98
C GLN A 541 -58.11 0.67 18.35
N ARG A 542 -57.49 -0.50 18.11
CA ARG A 542 -58.17 -1.69 17.60
C ARG A 542 -59.21 -2.22 18.59
N ALA A 543 -58.88 -2.26 19.89
CA ALA A 543 -59.81 -2.62 20.95
C ALA A 543 -61.03 -1.67 21.02
N ARG A 544 -60.83 -0.36 20.82
CA ARG A 544 -61.92 0.63 20.73
C ARG A 544 -62.75 0.56 19.44
N ARG A 545 -62.25 -0.09 18.37
CA ARG A 545 -62.95 -0.24 17.08
C ARG A 545 -63.68 -1.58 16.91
N LEU A 546 -63.50 -2.53 17.83
CA LEU A 546 -64.33 -3.73 17.87
C LEU A 546 -65.76 -3.31 18.27
N PRO A 547 -66.78 -3.51 17.42
CA PRO A 547 -68.14 -3.13 17.77
C PRO A 547 -68.64 -3.96 18.95
N ALA A 548 -69.35 -3.34 19.88
CA ALA A 548 -69.94 -3.98 21.06
C ALA A 548 -71.16 -4.86 20.70
N ARG A 549 -70.99 -5.80 19.76
CA ARG A 549 -71.99 -6.81 19.42
C ARG A 549 -71.68 -8.11 20.19
N CYS A 550 -72.68 -8.57 20.92
CA CYS A 550 -72.70 -9.83 21.67
C CYS A 550 -71.70 -9.92 22.84
N ALA A 551 -71.88 -9.05 23.84
CA ALA A 551 -71.76 -9.55 25.21
C ALA A 551 -72.86 -10.62 25.42
N PRO A 552 -72.52 -11.87 25.81
CA PRO A 552 -73.53 -12.90 26.06
C PRO A 552 -74.40 -12.49 27.25
N ARG A 553 -75.72 -12.78 27.16
CA ARG A 553 -76.67 -12.51 28.24
C ARG A 553 -76.36 -13.39 29.46
N PRO A 554 -76.34 -12.85 30.69
CA PRO A 554 -76.22 -13.64 31.91
C PRO A 554 -77.58 -14.25 32.27
N ALA A 555 -77.94 -15.37 31.64
CA ALA A 555 -79.20 -16.09 31.93
C ALA A 555 -79.06 -17.62 31.89
N ASP A 556 -78.36 -18.19 30.91
CA ASP A 556 -78.40 -19.64 30.63
C ASP A 556 -77.09 -20.36 30.99
N ALA A 557 -76.78 -20.42 32.30
CA ALA A 557 -75.62 -21.17 32.82
C ALA A 557 -75.90 -21.84 34.18
N LEU A 558 -77.11 -22.39 34.36
CA LEU A 558 -77.40 -23.42 35.35
C LEU A 558 -77.56 -24.76 34.61
N PHE A 559 -77.08 -25.85 35.24
CA PHE A 559 -76.97 -27.23 34.72
C PHE A 559 -75.90 -27.51 33.64
N ALA A 560 -74.72 -27.93 34.10
CA ALA A 560 -74.05 -29.15 33.65
C ALA A 560 -72.93 -29.57 34.63
N LEU A 561 -73.27 -30.41 35.61
CA LEU A 561 -72.28 -31.16 36.40
C LEU A 561 -72.05 -32.53 35.75
N HIS A 562 -70.78 -32.90 35.48
CA HIS A 562 -70.18 -34.21 35.80
C HIS A 562 -68.73 -34.36 35.24
N THR A 563 -67.75 -34.23 36.14
CA THR A 563 -66.61 -35.15 36.45
C THR A 563 -66.15 -36.24 35.45
N PRO A 564 -64.91 -36.81 35.58
CA PRO A 564 -63.60 -36.21 35.94
C PRO A 564 -62.37 -36.84 35.18
N THR A 565 -61.16 -36.26 35.22
CA THR A 565 -59.84 -36.94 35.47
C THR A 565 -58.59 -36.05 35.31
N ALA A 566 -57.52 -36.40 36.07
CA ALA A 566 -56.05 -36.15 35.97
C ALA A 566 -55.46 -35.20 34.87
N ALA A 567 -54.35 -34.44 35.06
CA ALA A 567 -53.35 -34.30 36.14
C ALA A 567 -52.74 -32.85 36.16
N ARG A 568 -52.31 -32.26 37.28
CA ARG A 568 -50.89 -32.15 37.77
C ARG A 568 -49.81 -32.23 36.66
N ALA A 569 -48.80 -31.36 36.56
CA ALA A 569 -48.33 -30.16 37.29
C ALA A 569 -47.55 -29.29 36.24
N VAL A 570 -46.98 -28.09 36.44
CA VAL A 570 -46.28 -27.42 37.56
C VAL A 570 -46.37 -25.90 37.31
N LEU A 571 -46.64 -25.08 38.33
CA LEU A 571 -46.20 -23.68 38.40
C LEU A 571 -46.50 -23.10 39.78
N ALA A 572 -45.48 -23.08 40.64
CA ALA A 572 -45.49 -22.39 41.93
C ALA A 572 -44.08 -21.88 42.22
N ASP A 573 -43.70 -20.77 41.57
CA ASP A 573 -42.82 -19.76 42.18
C ASP A 573 -42.79 -18.49 41.32
N ALA A 574 -43.34 -17.41 41.86
CA ALA A 574 -43.14 -16.03 41.41
C ALA A 574 -43.72 -15.09 42.48
N THR A 575 -42.88 -14.66 43.41
CA THR A 575 -43.22 -13.72 44.49
C THR A 575 -43.73 -12.39 43.96
N LEU A 576 -44.83 -11.88 44.51
CA LEU A 576 -45.23 -10.48 44.34
C LEU A 576 -44.26 -9.56 45.09
N ALA A 577 -43.34 -8.94 44.35
CA ALA A 577 -42.64 -7.72 44.74
C ALA A 577 -42.33 -6.90 43.46
N ASP A 578 -42.18 -5.59 43.61
CA ASP A 578 -41.76 -4.63 42.58
C ASP A 578 -42.67 -4.43 41.35
N LEU A 579 -43.87 -3.89 41.61
CA LEU A 579 -44.55 -3.02 40.65
C LEU A 579 -44.22 -1.54 40.97
N PRO A 580 -43.59 -0.76 40.06
CA PRO A 580 -43.39 0.67 40.27
C PRO A 580 -44.72 1.45 40.07
N PRO A 581 -44.96 2.54 40.83
CA PRO A 581 -46.23 3.24 40.81
C PRO A 581 -46.41 4.19 39.61
N THR A 582 -47.64 4.16 39.08
CA THR A 582 -48.44 5.24 38.46
C THR A 582 -47.89 6.07 37.28
N ALA A 583 -48.83 6.48 36.43
CA ALA A 583 -48.59 7.01 35.08
C ALA A 583 -48.07 8.47 34.98
N GLU A 584 -47.69 9.11 36.09
CA GLU A 584 -47.20 10.50 36.06
C GLU A 584 -45.74 10.62 35.61
N ARG A 585 -44.87 9.64 35.91
CA ARG A 585 -43.45 9.71 35.57
C ARG A 585 -43.15 9.65 34.06
N VAL A 586 -44.00 8.98 33.28
CA VAL A 586 -43.86 8.95 31.80
C VAL A 586 -44.15 10.32 31.18
N GLY A 587 -45.00 11.13 31.82
CA GLY A 587 -45.28 12.52 31.39
C GLY A 587 -44.16 13.53 31.70
N ALA A 588 -43.21 13.16 32.55
CA ALA A 588 -42.01 13.95 32.88
C ALA A 588 -40.82 13.59 31.98
N ALA A 589 -40.58 12.28 31.75
CA ALA A 589 -39.49 11.81 30.87
C ALA A 589 -39.63 12.34 29.42
N VAL A 590 -40.86 12.49 28.92
CA VAL A 590 -41.14 13.03 27.57
C VAL A 590 -40.98 14.56 27.50
N ARG A 591 -40.93 15.27 28.64
CA ARG A 591 -40.60 16.73 28.67
C ARG A 591 -39.10 16.96 28.81
N LEU A 592 -38.42 16.20 29.67
CA LEU A 592 -36.95 16.22 29.81
C LEU A 592 -36.20 15.82 28.54
N ALA A 593 -36.82 15.07 27.63
CA ALA A 593 -36.27 14.77 26.30
C ALA A 593 -36.53 15.88 25.25
N ARG A 594 -37.23 16.97 25.61
CA ARG A 594 -37.66 18.03 24.68
C ARG A 594 -37.03 19.39 24.98
N ASP A 595 -36.70 19.64 26.25
CA ASP A 595 -36.00 20.85 26.70
C ASP A 595 -34.52 20.52 26.91
N GLY A 596 -33.67 20.99 25.99
CA GLY A 596 -32.25 20.61 25.93
C GLY A 596 -31.44 21.08 27.13
N ALA A 597 -30.43 20.28 27.51
CA ALA A 597 -29.45 20.66 28.52
C ALA A 597 -28.64 21.88 28.05
N VAL A 598 -28.89 23.04 28.66
CA VAL A 598 -28.09 24.25 28.46
C VAL A 598 -26.68 23.99 29.00
N ALA A 599 -25.69 23.99 28.10
CA ALA A 599 -24.28 23.94 28.48
C ALA A 599 -23.91 25.18 29.33
N PRO A 600 -22.95 25.07 30.27
CA PRO A 600 -22.53 26.22 31.07
C PRO A 600 -21.97 27.34 30.17
N PRO A 601 -22.12 28.62 30.57
CA PRO A 601 -21.61 29.75 29.79
C PRO A 601 -20.13 29.60 29.45
N ARG A 602 -19.78 29.95 28.21
CA ARG A 602 -18.44 29.80 27.63
C ARG A 602 -17.32 30.37 28.52
N GLU A 603 -17.57 31.52 29.15
CA GLU A 603 -16.66 32.18 30.10
C GLU A 603 -16.22 31.26 31.26
N GLN A 604 -17.12 30.44 31.83
CA GLN A 604 -16.76 29.54 32.94
C GLN A 604 -15.89 28.35 32.50
N ARG A 605 -15.88 28.03 31.20
CA ARG A 605 -15.03 26.99 30.63
C ARG A 605 -13.63 27.53 30.37
N GLU A 606 -13.56 28.69 29.72
CA GLU A 606 -12.31 29.41 29.44
C GLU A 606 -11.58 29.78 30.75
N GLN A 607 -12.31 30.17 31.80
CA GLN A 607 -11.72 30.52 33.10
C GLN A 607 -11.14 29.29 33.84
N ARG A 608 -11.75 28.10 33.73
CA ARG A 608 -11.21 26.85 34.28
C ARG A 608 -10.01 26.32 33.50
N GLU A 609 -10.00 26.50 32.18
CA GLU A 609 -8.84 26.12 31.35
C GLU A 609 -7.63 27.05 31.64
N LEU A 610 -7.87 28.34 31.88
CA LEU A 610 -6.86 29.28 32.36
C LEU A 610 -6.29 28.89 33.75
N GLU A 611 -7.12 28.47 34.70
CA GLU A 611 -6.65 27.97 36.01
C GLU A 611 -5.77 26.71 35.86
N LEU A 612 -6.15 25.76 35.00
CA LEU A 612 -5.37 24.54 34.74
C LEU A 612 -4.01 24.83 34.07
N VAL A 613 -3.97 25.75 33.10
CA VAL A 613 -2.71 26.18 32.45
C VAL A 613 -1.79 26.90 33.44
N GLN A 614 -2.34 27.75 34.32
CA GLN A 614 -1.55 28.45 35.35
C GLN A 614 -1.05 27.52 36.47
N LEU A 615 -1.74 26.41 36.75
CA LEU A 615 -1.27 25.35 37.65
C LEU A 615 -0.13 24.53 37.04
N SER A 616 -0.19 24.23 35.73
CA SER A 616 0.88 23.54 34.99
C SER A 616 2.20 24.33 35.01
N ALA A 617 2.13 25.65 34.79
CA ALA A 617 3.30 26.53 34.71
C ALA A 617 4.11 26.65 36.02
N ARG A 618 3.57 26.24 37.18
CA ARG A 618 4.24 26.36 38.49
C ARG A 618 5.10 25.16 38.89
N CYS A 619 5.13 24.09 38.11
CA CYS A 619 5.88 22.87 38.42
C CYS A 619 7.26 22.76 37.74
N ALA A 620 7.69 23.77 36.98
CA ALA A 620 8.82 23.65 36.04
C ALA A 620 10.04 24.56 36.34
N GLU A 621 10.33 24.88 37.61
CA GLU A 621 11.56 25.60 37.99
C GLU A 621 12.34 24.95 39.13
N ARG A 622 13.46 24.28 38.80
CA ARG A 622 14.63 24.17 39.68
C ARG A 622 15.90 23.92 38.86
N PRO A 623 17.02 24.62 39.12
CA PRO A 623 18.18 24.63 38.21
C PRO A 623 19.18 23.51 38.50
N ALA A 624 19.79 22.97 37.44
CA ALA A 624 21.00 22.15 37.53
C ALA A 624 22.25 23.03 37.33
N ALA A 625 23.23 22.86 38.21
CA ALA A 625 24.43 23.70 38.26
C ALA A 625 25.53 23.26 37.27
N ALA A 626 26.45 24.19 36.98
CA ALA A 626 27.49 24.04 35.96
C ALA A 626 28.62 23.08 36.34
N THR A 627 29.31 22.55 35.32
CA THR A 627 30.78 22.56 35.29
C THR A 627 31.27 22.60 33.85
N ALA A 628 32.21 23.50 33.55
CA ALA A 628 32.80 23.67 32.23
C ALA A 628 34.31 23.87 32.32
N THR A 629 35.07 23.23 31.42
CA THR A 629 36.47 23.57 31.13
C THR A 629 36.78 23.22 29.66
N GLY A 630 37.36 24.17 28.91
CA GLY A 630 37.83 23.94 27.53
C GLY A 630 37.99 25.26 26.76
N ARG A 631 39.23 25.75 26.59
CA ARG A 631 39.58 27.00 25.88
C ARG A 631 40.24 26.70 24.51
N ALA A 632 39.93 27.53 23.50
CA ALA A 632 40.81 28.07 22.43
C ALA A 632 39.90 28.76 21.38
N SER A 633 39.90 30.08 21.15
CA SER A 633 40.86 30.91 20.37
C SER A 633 41.01 30.46 18.90
N ASP A 634 40.78 31.24 17.84
CA ASP A 634 40.36 32.65 17.62
C ASP A 634 39.70 32.78 16.21
N GLY A 635 39.05 33.87 15.75
CA GLY A 635 38.73 35.17 16.36
C GLY A 635 38.96 36.37 15.40
N ALA A 636 37.94 36.84 14.64
CA ALA A 636 38.07 37.97 13.70
C ALA A 636 36.76 38.78 13.44
N ALA A 637 36.95 40.09 13.18
CA ALA A 637 36.07 41.03 12.47
C ALA A 637 34.64 41.32 13.02
N SER A 638 34.55 42.38 13.83
CA SER A 638 33.30 43.02 14.28
C SER A 638 32.65 43.91 13.22
N GLY A 639 31.35 43.73 12.96
CA GLY A 639 30.48 44.70 12.29
C GLY A 639 29.11 44.73 12.97
N ALA A 640 28.87 45.72 13.85
CA ALA A 640 27.70 45.73 14.73
C ALA A 640 26.58 46.67 14.21
N PRO A 641 25.35 46.17 14.00
CA PRO A 641 24.16 47.02 13.88
C PRO A 641 23.53 47.27 15.26
N SER A 642 23.24 48.54 15.55
CA SER A 642 22.58 48.99 16.78
C SER A 642 21.17 48.41 16.93
N THR A 643 20.95 47.57 17.94
CA THR A 643 19.66 46.94 18.24
C THR A 643 19.16 47.27 19.66
N ALA A 644 18.74 48.52 19.89
CA ALA A 644 18.14 48.93 21.15
C ALA A 644 17.16 50.13 21.01
N ARG A 645 15.96 49.86 20.44
CA ARG A 645 14.65 50.55 20.65
C ARG A 645 13.72 50.33 19.44
N ASP A 646 12.96 49.22 19.43
CA ASP A 646 11.65 49.19 18.73
C ASP A 646 10.70 48.03 19.11
N THR A 647 10.70 47.58 20.36
CA THR A 647 9.85 46.46 20.82
C THR A 647 8.42 46.85 21.17
N SER A 648 8.01 48.12 20.98
CA SER A 648 6.71 48.64 21.45
C SER A 648 5.60 48.68 20.38
N ILE A 649 5.88 48.38 19.11
CA ILE A 649 4.92 48.56 18.00
C ILE A 649 4.40 47.22 17.41
N ARG A 650 5.05 46.07 17.67
CA ARG A 650 4.68 44.78 17.04
C ARG A 650 3.47 44.05 17.63
N ALA A 651 2.80 44.57 18.65
CA ALA A 651 1.66 43.91 19.29
C ALA A 651 0.34 43.95 18.46
N SER A 652 0.27 44.76 17.38
CA SER A 652 -0.97 45.02 16.64
C SER A 652 -1.17 44.23 15.34
N ASN A 653 -0.19 43.41 14.93
CA ASN A 653 -0.21 42.71 13.63
C ASN A 653 -0.37 41.18 13.76
N ALA A 654 -1.01 40.70 14.83
CA ALA A 654 -1.44 39.29 14.90
C ALA A 654 -2.62 39.07 13.96
N GLN A 655 -2.38 38.42 12.82
CA GLN A 655 -3.43 38.00 11.90
C GLN A 655 -3.93 36.60 12.30
N LEU A 656 -5.10 36.19 11.81
CA LEU A 656 -5.61 34.83 12.00
C LEU A 656 -5.09 33.94 10.86
N CYS A 657 -4.38 32.86 11.17
CA CYS A 657 -3.88 31.98 10.11
C CYS A 657 -5.03 31.13 9.57
N PRO A 658 -5.35 31.18 8.26
CA PRO A 658 -6.50 30.46 7.71
C PRO A 658 -6.33 28.93 7.66
N ILE A 659 -5.17 28.38 8.05
CA ILE A 659 -4.91 26.93 8.06
C ILE A 659 -5.00 26.32 9.48
N CYS A 660 -4.40 26.94 10.50
CA CYS A 660 -4.52 26.48 11.90
C CYS A 660 -5.56 27.25 12.73
N CYS A 661 -6.17 28.31 12.18
CA CYS A 661 -7.12 29.19 12.88
C CYS A 661 -6.58 29.84 14.17
N GLU A 662 -5.25 29.94 14.32
CA GLU A 662 -4.60 30.61 15.45
C GLU A 662 -4.22 32.05 15.10
N GLN A 663 -4.24 32.95 16.09
CA GLN A 663 -3.62 34.27 15.95
C GLN A 663 -2.10 34.13 15.95
N ARG A 664 -1.46 34.55 14.87
CA ARG A 664 -0.03 34.37 14.60
C ARG A 664 0.54 35.65 14.00
N SER A 665 1.74 36.05 14.43
CA SER A 665 2.43 37.26 13.93
C SER A 665 3.35 36.97 12.74
N ASP A 666 3.53 35.69 12.41
CA ASP A 666 4.41 35.12 11.39
C ASP A 666 3.64 34.61 10.15
N ILE A 667 2.44 35.16 9.94
CA ILE A 667 1.61 34.90 8.78
C ILE A 667 2.14 35.68 7.59
N GLU A 668 2.51 34.96 6.55
CA GLU A 668 3.02 35.53 5.31
C GLU A 668 2.28 34.92 4.12
N GLN A 669 2.19 35.71 3.06
CA GLN A 669 1.66 35.27 1.78
C GLN A 669 2.49 34.11 1.22
N LEU A 670 1.83 33.05 0.78
CA LEU A 670 2.48 31.95 0.09
C LEU A 670 3.06 32.45 -1.23
N PRO A 671 4.35 32.16 -1.52
CA PRO A 671 4.93 32.54 -2.80
C PRO A 671 4.30 31.70 -3.90
N HIS A 672 3.44 32.30 -4.72
CA HIS A 672 2.87 31.67 -5.91
C HIS A 672 3.84 31.84 -7.07
N TRP A 673 3.99 30.83 -7.92
CA TRP A 673 4.88 30.96 -9.06
C TRP A 673 4.35 31.96 -10.08
N HIS A 674 3.09 31.77 -10.52
CA HIS A 674 2.20 32.87 -10.90
C HIS A 674 0.87 32.61 -10.20
N ALA A 675 0.28 33.68 -9.72
CA ALA A 675 -1.07 33.74 -9.21
C ALA A 675 -2.10 33.78 -10.35
N SER A 676 -3.10 32.90 -10.34
CA SER A 676 -4.30 33.05 -11.17
C SER A 676 -5.34 33.95 -10.47
N GLY A 677 -5.01 35.25 -10.35
CA GLY A 677 -5.86 36.26 -9.71
C GLY A 677 -5.25 36.88 -8.46
N ASP A 678 -6.09 37.41 -7.56
CA ASP A 678 -5.63 37.97 -6.29
C ASP A 678 -5.31 36.86 -5.28
N VAL A 679 -4.03 36.78 -4.91
CA VAL A 679 -3.51 35.82 -3.93
C VAL A 679 -3.15 36.50 -2.60
N SER A 680 -3.58 37.76 -2.38
CA SER A 680 -3.33 38.52 -1.14
C SER A 680 -3.79 37.79 0.12
N GLY A 681 -4.92 37.07 0.03
CA GLY A 681 -5.45 36.24 1.11
C GLY A 681 -4.81 34.85 1.27
N HIS A 682 -3.90 34.44 0.38
CA HIS A 682 -3.29 33.10 0.41
C HIS A 682 -2.12 33.06 1.39
N VAL A 683 -2.41 33.21 2.68
CA VAL A 683 -1.42 33.40 3.73
C VAL A 683 -1.33 32.20 4.68
N MET A 684 -0.13 31.91 5.19
CA MET A 684 0.11 30.83 6.15
C MET A 684 1.15 31.25 7.20
N CYS A 685 0.96 30.85 8.46
CA CYS A 685 1.99 31.00 9.50
C CYS A 685 3.19 30.08 9.20
N ALA A 686 4.37 30.39 9.75
CA ALA A 686 5.59 29.62 9.51
C ALA A 686 5.45 28.14 9.92
N ALA A 687 4.74 27.85 11.01
CA ALA A 687 4.48 26.47 11.45
C ALA A 687 3.68 25.67 10.42
N CYS A 688 2.58 26.23 9.90
CA CYS A 688 1.79 25.56 8.86
C CYS A 688 2.56 25.45 7.55
N ARG A 689 3.36 26.46 7.17
CA ARG A 689 4.21 26.40 5.96
C ARG A 689 5.24 25.27 6.05
N ALA A 690 5.90 25.11 7.20
CA ALA A 690 6.88 24.05 7.42
C ALA A 690 6.28 22.63 7.34
N GLN A 691 4.99 22.47 7.64
CA GLN A 691 4.28 21.18 7.54
C GLN A 691 3.68 20.90 6.15
N TYR A 692 3.60 21.91 5.28
CA TYR A 692 2.84 21.83 4.03
C TYR A 692 3.68 21.28 2.86
N THR A 693 3.61 19.96 2.66
CA THR A 693 4.45 19.23 1.69
C THR A 693 3.94 19.26 0.25
N ALA A 694 2.71 19.69 -0.04
CA ALA A 694 2.21 19.79 -1.42
C ALA A 694 2.79 20.99 -2.19
N ASN A 695 3.00 20.84 -3.51
CA ASN A 695 3.58 21.89 -4.36
C ASN A 695 2.53 22.85 -4.95
N THR A 696 1.26 22.65 -4.61
CA THR A 696 0.11 23.46 -5.00
C THR A 696 -0.42 24.24 -3.80
N CYS A 697 -0.91 25.45 -4.03
CA CYS A 697 -1.49 26.32 -3.02
C CYS A 697 -2.73 25.66 -2.41
N PRO A 698 -2.88 25.61 -1.06
CA PRO A 698 -4.08 25.03 -0.47
C PRO A 698 -5.35 25.79 -0.86
N PHE A 699 -5.25 27.10 -1.14
CA PHE A 699 -6.37 27.98 -1.45
C PHE A 699 -6.82 27.88 -2.92
N CYS A 700 -5.99 28.26 -3.91
CA CYS A 700 -6.36 28.23 -5.34
C CYS A 700 -5.83 27.04 -6.15
N LYS A 701 -5.05 26.14 -5.54
CA LYS A 701 -4.38 25.00 -6.19
C LYS A 701 -3.30 25.36 -7.24
N ASP A 702 -2.98 26.65 -7.45
CA ASP A 702 -1.83 27.07 -8.27
C ASP A 702 -0.49 26.58 -7.71
N VAL A 703 0.51 26.42 -8.57
CA VAL A 703 1.86 25.98 -8.17
C VAL A 703 2.54 27.03 -7.27
N LEU A 704 2.96 26.59 -6.08
CA LEU A 704 3.79 27.38 -5.17
C LEU A 704 5.24 27.40 -5.63
N ALA A 705 5.87 28.57 -5.54
CA ALA A 705 7.30 28.73 -5.70
C ALA A 705 8.01 28.26 -4.42
N LYS A 706 8.18 26.94 -4.30
CA LYS A 706 8.96 26.34 -3.23
C LYS A 706 10.46 26.44 -3.49
N ASP A 707 11.21 26.62 -2.41
CA ASP A 707 12.67 26.59 -2.41
C ASP A 707 13.23 25.29 -3.01
N GLU A 708 12.56 24.14 -2.86
CA GLU A 708 12.98 22.87 -3.46
C GLU A 708 12.92 22.90 -5.00
N LEU A 709 11.83 23.41 -5.59
CA LEU A 709 11.68 23.55 -7.04
C LEU A 709 12.62 24.61 -7.62
N LEU A 710 12.75 25.74 -6.91
CA LEU A 710 13.70 26.80 -7.26
C LEU A 710 15.14 26.31 -7.19
N THR A 711 15.51 25.59 -6.13
CA THR A 711 16.84 24.97 -5.95
C THR A 711 17.10 23.93 -7.03
N HIS A 712 16.11 23.11 -7.40
CA HIS A 712 16.26 22.17 -8.52
C HIS A 712 16.52 22.92 -9.84
N ILE A 713 15.74 23.96 -10.16
CA ILE A 713 15.94 24.79 -11.36
C ILE A 713 17.33 25.43 -11.37
N SER A 714 17.71 26.12 -10.29
CA SER A 714 19.02 26.77 -10.18
C SER A 714 20.15 25.75 -10.27
N ALA A 715 20.08 24.63 -9.54
CA ALA A 715 21.10 23.59 -9.61
C ALA A 715 21.18 22.90 -10.98
N PHE A 716 20.07 22.81 -11.72
CA PHE A 716 20.04 22.31 -13.09
C PHE A 716 20.69 23.30 -14.07
N ILE A 717 20.29 24.58 -14.03
CA ILE A 717 20.87 25.66 -14.84
C ILE A 717 22.36 25.82 -14.52
N ASP A 718 22.76 25.76 -13.25
CA ASP A 718 24.15 25.80 -12.80
C ASP A 718 24.92 24.55 -13.24
N SER A 719 24.30 23.37 -13.28
CA SER A 719 24.93 22.15 -13.80
C SER A 719 25.19 22.23 -15.31
N VAL A 720 24.21 22.70 -16.10
CA VAL A 720 24.41 23.02 -17.52
C VAL A 720 25.52 24.07 -17.66
N SER A 721 25.50 25.08 -16.79
CA SER A 721 26.36 26.25 -16.87
C SER A 721 27.81 26.00 -16.44
N ALA A 722 28.06 25.19 -15.42
CA ALA A 722 29.41 24.83 -15.01
C ALA A 722 30.09 24.01 -16.12
N ARG A 723 29.36 23.01 -16.65
CA ARG A 723 29.89 22.04 -17.61
C ARG A 723 30.18 22.65 -18.97
N ALA A 724 29.30 23.51 -19.50
CA ALA A 724 29.53 24.21 -20.76
C ALA A 724 30.60 25.34 -20.68
N ARG A 725 31.33 25.49 -19.55
CA ARG A 725 32.59 26.26 -19.49
C ARG A 725 33.84 25.40 -19.72
N VAL A 726 33.73 24.08 -19.61
CA VAL A 726 34.79 23.13 -19.94
C VAL A 726 34.78 22.93 -21.45
N ALA A 727 35.95 22.97 -22.09
CA ALA A 727 36.05 22.83 -23.56
C ALA A 727 35.68 21.41 -24.05
N ASP A 728 35.86 20.41 -23.18
CA ASP A 728 35.45 19.02 -23.39
C ASP A 728 34.92 18.45 -22.05
N PRO A 729 33.63 18.65 -21.73
CA PRO A 729 33.03 18.15 -20.48
C PRO A 729 32.88 16.63 -20.52
N ASP A 730 33.06 15.96 -19.37
CA ASP A 730 32.91 14.50 -19.27
C ASP A 730 31.50 14.05 -19.76
N PRO A 731 31.40 13.18 -20.78
CA PRO A 731 30.12 12.64 -21.23
C PRO A 731 29.31 11.95 -20.12
N ASN A 732 29.95 11.38 -19.10
CA ASN A 732 29.27 10.77 -17.96
C ASN A 732 28.57 11.83 -17.09
N GLU A 733 29.20 13.00 -16.92
CA GLU A 733 28.58 14.13 -16.22
C GLU A 733 27.36 14.67 -16.97
N LEU A 734 27.43 14.74 -18.31
CA LEU A 734 26.29 15.13 -19.15
C LEU A 734 25.17 14.07 -19.12
N ALA A 735 25.50 12.77 -19.11
CA ALA A 735 24.52 11.71 -18.88
C ALA A 735 23.82 11.86 -17.52
N ALA A 736 24.56 12.16 -16.45
CA ALA A 736 24.01 12.45 -15.12
C ALA A 736 23.21 13.78 -15.05
N LEU A 737 23.22 14.61 -16.09
CA LEU A 737 22.28 15.73 -16.23
C LEU A 737 20.94 15.25 -16.82
N LEU A 738 20.98 14.39 -17.84
CA LEU A 738 19.79 13.78 -18.45
C LEU A 738 19.03 12.93 -17.43
N GLU A 739 19.75 12.10 -16.67
CA GLU A 739 19.18 11.24 -15.61
C GLU A 739 18.46 12.07 -14.54
N ARG A 740 19.02 13.23 -14.15
CA ARG A 740 18.38 14.15 -13.20
C ARG A 740 17.11 14.79 -13.77
N TRP A 741 17.10 15.18 -15.05
CA TRP A 741 15.87 15.67 -15.69
C TRP A 741 14.81 14.57 -15.80
N GLN A 742 15.20 13.36 -16.20
CA GLN A 742 14.29 12.22 -16.32
C GLN A 742 13.70 11.82 -14.97
N THR A 743 14.51 11.83 -13.91
CA THR A 743 14.05 11.59 -12.53
C THR A 743 13.04 12.66 -12.11
N PHE A 744 13.34 13.94 -12.35
CA PHE A 744 12.44 15.05 -12.06
C PHE A 744 11.10 14.96 -12.84
N GLU A 745 11.16 14.58 -14.11
CA GLU A 745 9.97 14.38 -14.95
C GLU A 745 9.13 13.17 -14.49
N MET A 746 9.78 12.10 -14.00
CA MET A 746 9.10 10.94 -13.40
C MET A 746 8.51 11.23 -12.02
N GLU A 747 9.16 12.04 -11.19
CA GLU A 747 8.64 12.49 -9.87
C GLU A 747 7.43 13.43 -10.00
N LEU A 748 7.26 14.04 -11.18
CA LEU A 748 6.18 14.99 -11.50
C LEU A 748 5.29 14.50 -12.65
N ASP A 749 5.21 13.19 -12.91
CA ASP A 749 4.42 12.61 -13.99
C ASP A 749 2.92 12.98 -13.90
N SER A 750 2.40 13.09 -12.68
CA SER A 750 1.04 13.56 -12.34
C SER A 750 0.86 15.09 -12.38
N GLN A 751 1.91 15.87 -12.67
CA GLN A 751 1.92 17.34 -12.63
C GLN A 751 2.51 17.99 -13.89
N PRO A 752 1.97 17.73 -15.10
CA PRO A 752 2.51 18.25 -16.36
C PRO A 752 2.48 19.79 -16.47
N SER A 753 1.69 20.50 -15.67
CA SER A 753 1.75 21.97 -15.56
C SER A 753 3.05 22.46 -14.88
N VAL A 754 3.54 21.76 -13.86
CA VAL A 754 4.82 22.07 -13.20
C VAL A 754 5.98 21.82 -14.16
N LEU A 755 5.98 20.66 -14.83
CA LEU A 755 6.99 20.29 -15.83
C LEU A 755 7.13 21.35 -16.93
N ARG A 756 6.00 21.76 -17.54
CA ARG A 756 5.97 22.80 -18.57
C ARG A 756 6.53 24.14 -18.10
N ARG A 757 6.15 24.58 -16.90
CA ARG A 757 6.65 25.83 -16.30
C ARG A 757 8.15 25.77 -15.99
N VAL A 758 8.61 24.68 -15.40
CA VAL A 758 10.03 24.45 -15.07
C VAL A 758 10.88 24.43 -16.34
N THR A 759 10.41 23.71 -17.37
CA THR A 759 11.04 23.69 -18.70
C THR A 759 11.14 25.10 -19.28
N ARG A 760 10.04 25.87 -19.24
CA ARG A 760 9.99 27.24 -19.78
C ARG A 760 11.05 28.13 -19.13
N LEU A 761 11.20 28.07 -17.81
CA LEU A 761 12.18 28.88 -17.07
C LEU A 761 13.62 28.54 -17.46
N ILE A 762 13.92 27.26 -17.69
CA ILE A 762 15.24 26.83 -18.17
C ILE A 762 15.47 27.31 -19.61
N VAL A 763 14.46 27.23 -20.47
CA VAL A 763 14.53 27.62 -21.89
C VAL A 763 14.59 29.13 -22.10
N GLU A 764 13.92 29.91 -21.26
CA GLU A 764 13.93 31.38 -21.27
C GLU A 764 15.09 31.99 -20.46
N ASP A 765 15.86 31.17 -19.72
CA ASP A 765 17.05 31.65 -19.00
C ASP A 765 18.11 32.22 -19.97
N PRO A 766 18.62 33.45 -19.74
CA PRO A 766 19.61 34.06 -20.62
C PRO A 766 20.94 33.30 -20.71
N ALA A 767 21.39 32.64 -19.63
CA ALA A 767 22.64 31.90 -19.64
C ALA A 767 22.49 30.58 -20.40
N PHE A 768 21.38 29.87 -20.25
CA PHE A 768 21.02 28.71 -21.05
C PHE A 768 20.90 29.08 -22.55
N SER A 769 20.13 30.11 -22.87
CA SER A 769 19.93 30.59 -24.25
C SER A 769 21.25 31.00 -24.92
N MET A 770 22.09 31.80 -24.25
CA MET A 770 23.41 32.20 -24.77
C MET A 770 24.33 31.00 -25.03
N ARG A 771 24.32 29.99 -24.15
CA ARG A 771 25.12 28.77 -24.31
C ARG A 771 24.63 27.90 -25.44
N LEU A 772 23.31 27.77 -25.57
CA LEU A 772 22.68 27.00 -26.63
C LEU A 772 23.00 27.62 -28.01
N ALA A 773 22.91 28.96 -28.13
CA ALA A 773 23.33 29.71 -29.31
C ALA A 773 24.83 29.54 -29.63
N HIS A 774 25.71 29.64 -28.63
CA HIS A 774 27.14 29.38 -28.82
C HIS A 774 27.42 27.93 -29.25
N GLY A 775 26.76 26.96 -28.61
CA GLY A 775 26.87 25.53 -28.95
C GLY A 775 26.43 25.23 -30.38
N VAL A 776 25.34 25.85 -30.83
CA VAL A 776 24.86 25.86 -32.22
C VAL A 776 25.92 26.43 -33.17
N GLN A 777 26.46 27.60 -32.84
CA GLN A 777 27.45 28.31 -33.67
C GLN A 777 28.75 27.51 -33.85
N VAL A 778 29.26 26.88 -32.78
CA VAL A 778 30.53 26.13 -32.81
C VAL A 778 30.37 24.63 -33.05
N ARG A 779 29.12 24.14 -33.21
CA ARG A 779 28.77 22.71 -33.33
C ARG A 779 29.35 21.85 -32.19
N ALA A 780 29.14 22.30 -30.96
CA ALA A 780 29.72 21.67 -29.78
C ALA A 780 29.22 20.22 -29.56
N SER A 781 30.13 19.33 -29.15
CA SER A 781 29.84 17.91 -28.86
C SER A 781 28.76 17.71 -27.80
N TRP A 782 28.73 18.57 -26.77
CA TRP A 782 27.76 18.48 -25.68
C TRP A 782 26.30 18.58 -26.14
N LEU A 783 26.01 19.20 -27.30
CA LEU A 783 24.65 19.19 -27.87
C LEU A 783 24.16 17.75 -28.08
N ARG A 784 24.97 16.92 -28.77
CA ARG A 784 24.69 15.48 -28.98
C ARG A 784 24.55 14.75 -27.66
N ASP A 785 25.40 15.04 -26.69
CA ASP A 785 25.43 14.30 -25.42
C ASP A 785 24.27 14.70 -24.48
N THR A 786 23.61 15.83 -24.75
CA THR A 786 22.39 16.33 -24.08
C THR A 786 21.13 16.24 -24.94
N ALA A 787 21.17 15.52 -26.07
CA ALA A 787 20.10 15.52 -27.08
C ALA A 787 18.71 15.23 -26.50
N GLY A 788 18.60 14.32 -25.52
CA GLY A 788 17.30 13.96 -24.94
C GLY A 788 16.56 15.11 -24.25
N VAL A 789 17.29 16.00 -23.55
CA VAL A 789 16.70 17.21 -22.97
C VAL A 789 16.30 18.19 -24.07
N LEU A 790 17.15 18.39 -25.09
CA LEU A 790 16.85 19.28 -26.21
C LEU A 790 15.64 18.80 -27.03
N PHE A 791 15.52 17.50 -27.27
CA PHE A 791 14.37 16.86 -27.91
C PHE A 791 13.10 17.04 -27.08
N ARG A 792 13.14 16.86 -25.75
CA ARG A 792 11.98 17.07 -24.88
C ARG A 792 11.51 18.51 -24.90
N PHE A 793 12.44 19.45 -24.74
CA PHE A 793 12.16 20.89 -24.70
C PHE A 793 11.61 21.38 -26.05
N HIS A 794 12.22 20.94 -27.17
CA HIS A 794 11.72 21.24 -28.50
C HIS A 794 10.32 20.65 -28.74
N ALA A 795 10.06 19.40 -28.35
CA ALA A 795 8.74 18.79 -28.51
C ALA A 795 7.65 19.53 -27.71
N LEU A 796 7.95 19.95 -26.47
CA LEU A 796 7.02 20.77 -25.66
C LEU A 796 6.71 22.11 -26.33
N CYS A 797 7.70 22.79 -26.91
CA CYS A 797 7.47 24.00 -27.72
C CYS A 797 6.61 23.72 -28.98
N ALA A 798 7.03 22.75 -29.78
CA ALA A 798 6.48 22.48 -31.12
C ALA A 798 5.05 21.91 -31.08
N ASP A 799 4.69 21.21 -30.01
CA ASP A 799 3.33 20.73 -29.80
C ASP A 799 2.41 21.74 -29.09
N GLY A 800 2.90 22.93 -28.76
CA GLY A 800 2.10 23.96 -28.10
C GLY A 800 1.80 23.66 -26.62
N GLU A 801 2.45 22.64 -26.06
CA GLU A 801 2.39 22.34 -24.63
C GLU A 801 3.04 23.45 -23.81
N MET A 802 4.15 24.02 -24.31
CA MET A 802 4.90 25.07 -23.62
C MET A 802 5.03 26.33 -24.47
N GLU A 803 4.41 27.41 -24.01
CA GLU A 803 4.63 28.77 -24.54
C GLU A 803 5.99 29.31 -24.08
N ALA A 804 7.02 29.20 -24.92
CA ALA A 804 8.30 29.87 -24.72
C ALA A 804 8.43 31.11 -25.63
N ALA A 805 9.26 32.08 -25.23
CA ALA A 805 9.63 33.22 -26.05
C ALA A 805 10.05 32.79 -27.47
N PRO A 806 9.57 33.45 -28.55
CA PRO A 806 9.81 32.99 -29.93
C PRO A 806 11.28 32.79 -30.30
N MET A 807 12.19 33.60 -29.75
CA MET A 807 13.63 33.44 -29.95
C MET A 807 14.17 32.15 -29.33
N SER A 808 13.76 31.81 -28.09
CA SER A 808 14.18 30.57 -27.42
C SER A 808 13.59 29.33 -28.10
N ALA A 809 12.33 29.41 -28.55
CA ALA A 809 11.70 28.33 -29.31
C ALA A 809 12.40 28.09 -30.67
N ALA A 810 12.73 29.16 -31.41
CA ALA A 810 13.49 29.07 -32.65
C ALA A 810 14.92 28.52 -32.42
N LEU A 811 15.58 28.94 -31.34
CA LEU A 811 16.91 28.47 -30.99
C LEU A 811 16.93 26.99 -30.60
N LEU A 812 15.92 26.49 -29.88
CA LEU A 812 15.75 25.06 -29.61
C LEU A 812 15.58 24.26 -30.91
N ALA A 813 14.76 24.76 -31.85
CA ALA A 813 14.58 24.14 -33.16
C ALA A 813 15.90 24.11 -33.96
N GLU A 814 16.63 25.21 -34.07
CA GLU A 814 17.95 25.22 -34.72
C GLU A 814 18.92 24.25 -34.02
N SER A 815 18.89 24.17 -32.69
CA SER A 815 19.75 23.25 -31.93
C SER A 815 19.49 21.79 -32.28
N VAL A 816 18.22 21.39 -32.42
CA VAL A 816 17.84 20.05 -32.89
C VAL A 816 18.33 19.79 -34.31
N GLU A 817 18.14 20.73 -35.24
CA GLU A 817 18.62 20.57 -36.62
C GLU A 817 20.16 20.48 -36.70
N ARG A 818 20.89 21.30 -35.95
CA ARG A 818 22.37 21.28 -35.90
C ARG A 818 22.92 19.99 -35.27
N LEU A 819 22.20 19.44 -34.30
CA LEU A 819 22.52 18.19 -33.63
C LEU A 819 22.30 16.99 -34.57
N LEU A 820 21.22 17.01 -35.35
CA LEU A 820 20.89 15.96 -36.32
C LEU A 820 21.69 16.05 -37.62
N GLU A 821 22.16 17.24 -38.03
CA GLU A 821 22.90 17.48 -39.28
C GLU A 821 24.02 16.45 -39.56
N PRO A 822 24.89 16.05 -38.59
CA PRO A 822 25.93 15.06 -38.83
C PRO A 822 25.38 13.65 -39.08
N PHE A 823 24.20 13.32 -38.56
CA PHE A 823 23.55 12.01 -38.65
C PHE A 823 22.66 11.88 -39.90
N GLU A 824 22.07 12.98 -40.36
CA GLU A 824 21.14 13.00 -41.50
C GLU A 824 21.81 13.27 -42.87
N ARG A 825 23.09 13.64 -42.90
CA ARG A 825 23.90 13.73 -44.14
C ARG A 825 23.91 12.41 -44.92
N ASP A 826 24.21 12.49 -46.21
CA ASP A 826 24.39 11.33 -47.09
C ASP A 826 25.80 11.32 -47.73
N PRO A 827 26.68 10.36 -47.36
CA PRO A 827 26.53 9.43 -46.24
C PRO A 827 26.59 10.16 -44.87
N PRO A 828 26.04 9.58 -43.79
CA PRO A 828 26.14 10.16 -42.45
C PRO A 828 27.60 10.35 -42.03
N ALA A 829 27.89 11.32 -41.15
CA ALA A 829 29.26 11.51 -40.67
C ALA A 829 29.76 10.23 -39.95
N PRO A 830 30.96 9.72 -40.23
CA PRO A 830 31.40 8.39 -39.78
C PRO A 830 31.79 8.34 -38.30
N MET A 831 30.81 8.14 -37.41
CA MET A 831 31.01 8.12 -35.94
C MET A 831 31.23 6.72 -35.35
N HIS A 832 31.57 6.66 -34.07
CA HIS A 832 31.59 5.42 -33.28
C HIS A 832 30.15 4.92 -33.02
N GLY A 833 29.94 3.60 -33.02
CA GLY A 833 28.60 3.00 -32.95
C GLY A 833 27.79 3.40 -31.71
N HIS A 834 28.47 3.57 -30.57
CA HIS A 834 27.84 4.05 -29.34
C HIS A 834 27.12 5.40 -29.49
N PHE A 835 27.59 6.32 -30.34
CA PHE A 835 26.94 7.62 -30.51
C PHE A 835 25.59 7.51 -31.22
N TYR A 836 25.45 6.61 -32.21
CA TYR A 836 24.17 6.36 -32.86
C TYR A 836 23.17 5.70 -31.90
N GLY A 837 23.59 4.66 -31.17
CA GLY A 837 22.72 3.97 -30.21
C GLY A 837 22.31 4.87 -29.04
N ALA A 838 23.24 5.66 -28.51
CA ALA A 838 22.95 6.65 -27.48
C ALA A 838 21.98 7.73 -27.98
N LEU A 839 22.15 8.25 -29.20
CA LEU A 839 21.25 9.25 -29.78
C LEU A 839 19.81 8.71 -29.92
N TYR A 840 19.65 7.45 -30.34
CA TYR A 840 18.33 6.83 -30.44
C TYR A 840 17.66 6.67 -29.08
N THR A 841 18.37 6.14 -28.07
CA THR A 841 17.88 6.07 -26.69
C THR A 841 17.55 7.46 -26.13
N GLN A 842 18.36 8.48 -26.45
CA GLN A 842 18.10 9.85 -26.05
C GLN A 842 16.88 10.48 -26.76
N ALA A 843 16.48 10.04 -27.96
CA ALA A 843 15.18 10.43 -28.54
C ALA A 843 14.01 9.65 -27.90
N LEU A 844 14.24 8.38 -27.60
CA LEU A 844 13.21 7.43 -27.20
C LEU A 844 12.74 7.59 -25.75
N VAL A 845 13.65 7.85 -24.80
CA VAL A 845 13.29 8.04 -23.39
C VAL A 845 12.42 9.28 -23.16
N PRO A 846 12.72 10.47 -23.72
CA PRO A 846 11.80 11.62 -23.67
C PRO A 846 10.42 11.35 -24.26
N TRP A 847 10.33 10.54 -25.32
CA TRP A 847 9.05 10.12 -25.86
C TRP A 847 8.28 9.22 -24.87
N LEU A 848 8.96 8.25 -24.22
CA LEU A 848 8.35 7.42 -23.17
C LEU A 848 7.86 8.24 -21.98
N CYS A 849 8.64 9.24 -21.53
CA CYS A 849 8.23 10.17 -20.48
C CYS A 849 6.99 10.95 -20.91
N ALA A 850 6.99 11.50 -22.13
CA ALA A 850 5.85 12.25 -22.68
C ALA A 850 4.56 11.42 -22.77
N TRP A 851 4.69 10.17 -23.22
CA TRP A 851 3.60 9.21 -23.35
C TRP A 851 3.02 8.81 -21.99
N ARG A 852 3.88 8.51 -21.01
CA ARG A 852 3.45 8.15 -19.65
C ARG A 852 2.79 9.30 -18.89
N SER A 853 3.26 10.54 -19.07
CA SER A 853 2.69 11.72 -18.41
C SER A 853 1.44 12.27 -19.13
N GLY A 854 0.96 11.61 -20.20
CA GLY A 854 -0.19 12.06 -20.97
C GLY A 854 -0.01 13.39 -21.71
N THR A 855 1.23 13.89 -21.88
CA THR A 855 1.53 15.10 -22.66
C THR A 855 1.59 14.77 -24.16
N SER A 856 1.46 15.77 -25.03
CA SER A 856 1.61 15.53 -26.47
C SER A 856 2.93 14.82 -26.81
N THR A 857 2.81 13.75 -27.58
CA THR A 857 3.92 12.95 -28.09
C THR A 857 4.22 13.22 -29.57
N ARG A 858 3.44 14.06 -30.26
CA ARG A 858 3.45 14.20 -31.73
C ARG A 858 4.83 14.57 -32.28
N THR A 859 5.46 15.62 -31.76
CA THR A 859 6.83 15.99 -32.19
C THR A 859 7.86 14.98 -31.68
N ALA A 860 7.69 14.42 -30.48
CA ALA A 860 8.60 13.40 -29.93
C ALA A 860 8.65 12.13 -30.81
N VAL A 861 7.50 11.63 -31.27
CA VAL A 861 7.39 10.50 -32.23
C VAL A 861 8.12 10.82 -33.54
N GLN A 862 8.00 12.05 -34.05
CA GLN A 862 8.71 12.47 -35.26
C GLN A 862 10.24 12.48 -35.06
N LEU A 863 10.73 12.92 -33.90
CA LEU A 863 12.15 12.89 -33.56
C LEU A 863 12.69 11.45 -33.44
N VAL A 864 11.97 10.55 -32.75
CA VAL A 864 12.35 9.13 -32.69
C VAL A 864 12.39 8.51 -34.09
N ARG A 865 11.43 8.82 -34.97
CA ARG A 865 11.44 8.37 -36.37
C ARG A 865 12.64 8.93 -37.15
N ARG A 866 12.92 10.24 -37.08
CA ARG A 866 14.06 10.89 -37.75
C ARG A 866 15.38 10.25 -37.34
N VAL A 867 15.63 10.16 -36.03
CA VAL A 867 16.84 9.55 -35.47
C VAL A 867 16.92 8.07 -35.87
N GLY A 868 15.83 7.32 -35.77
CA GLY A 868 15.77 5.91 -36.18
C GLY A 868 16.18 5.69 -37.63
N VAL A 869 15.64 6.48 -38.56
CA VAL A 869 16.03 6.43 -39.98
C VAL A 869 17.50 6.83 -40.18
N ALA A 870 18.00 7.84 -39.47
CA ALA A 870 19.39 8.28 -39.57
C ALA A 870 20.39 7.20 -39.10
N ILE A 871 20.12 6.51 -37.99
CA ILE A 871 21.00 5.43 -37.50
C ILE A 871 20.98 4.20 -38.42
N VAL A 872 19.84 3.91 -39.04
CA VAL A 872 19.71 2.82 -40.04
C VAL A 872 20.48 3.15 -41.32
N ARG A 873 20.42 4.39 -41.82
CA ARG A 873 21.27 4.85 -42.93
C ARG A 873 22.76 4.72 -42.62
N ALA A 874 23.20 5.07 -41.41
CA ALA A 874 24.58 4.89 -40.98
C ALA A 874 24.98 3.40 -40.95
N GLN A 875 24.09 2.52 -40.49
CA GLN A 875 24.31 1.07 -40.53
C GLN A 875 24.38 0.52 -41.97
N HIS A 876 23.61 1.04 -42.93
CA HIS A 876 23.75 0.65 -44.33
C HIS A 876 25.05 1.17 -44.97
N ALA A 877 25.40 2.44 -44.73
CA ALA A 877 26.61 3.06 -45.28
C ALA A 877 27.91 2.45 -44.74
N TYR A 878 27.95 2.12 -43.44
CA TYR A 878 29.17 1.70 -42.75
C TYR A 878 29.17 0.26 -42.24
N GLY A 879 28.03 -0.40 -42.06
CA GLY A 879 27.95 -1.78 -41.57
C GLY A 879 28.81 -2.79 -42.36
N PRO A 880 28.87 -2.73 -43.71
CA PRO A 880 29.73 -3.63 -44.50
C PRO A 880 31.23 -3.48 -44.20
N THR A 881 31.69 -2.27 -43.83
CA THR A 881 33.10 -1.97 -43.54
C THR A 881 33.42 -1.94 -42.03
N ARG A 882 32.42 -1.76 -41.17
CA ARG A 882 32.50 -1.69 -39.71
C ARG A 882 31.56 -2.73 -39.09
N ARG A 883 31.94 -4.01 -39.12
CA ARG A 883 31.11 -5.12 -38.61
C ARG A 883 30.65 -4.93 -37.16
N GLU A 884 31.48 -4.29 -36.32
CA GLU A 884 31.17 -4.01 -34.91
C GLU A 884 30.09 -2.92 -34.72
N LEU A 885 29.76 -2.14 -35.76
CA LEU A 885 28.81 -1.02 -35.67
C LEU A 885 27.46 -1.47 -35.08
N ARG A 886 26.84 -2.52 -35.64
CA ARG A 886 25.57 -3.09 -35.15
C ARG A 886 25.64 -3.44 -33.65
N GLY A 887 26.74 -4.03 -33.21
CA GLY A 887 26.95 -4.39 -31.80
C GLY A 887 27.03 -3.17 -30.89
N TYR A 888 27.83 -2.16 -31.25
CA TYR A 888 27.97 -0.93 -30.46
C TYR A 888 26.71 -0.07 -30.41
N VAL A 889 25.86 -0.09 -31.45
CA VAL A 889 24.54 0.57 -31.45
C VAL A 889 23.60 -0.18 -30.49
N ARG A 890 23.45 -1.51 -30.64
CA ARG A 890 22.62 -2.35 -29.74
C ARG A 890 23.01 -2.22 -28.28
N ALA A 891 24.32 -2.21 -27.98
CA ALA A 891 24.85 -2.05 -26.62
C ALA A 891 24.51 -0.71 -25.94
N ARG A 892 23.81 0.22 -26.61
CA ARG A 892 23.31 1.49 -26.06
C ARG A 892 21.79 1.65 -26.19
N MET A 893 21.08 0.66 -26.72
CA MET A 893 19.63 0.65 -26.87
C MET A 893 19.02 -0.38 -25.91
N HIS A 894 18.12 0.07 -25.02
CA HIS A 894 17.35 -0.83 -24.16
C HIS A 894 16.28 -1.55 -25.00
N LEU A 895 16.35 -2.88 -25.06
CA LEU A 895 15.50 -3.70 -25.92
C LEU A 895 14.01 -3.44 -25.67
N GLU A 896 13.66 -3.34 -24.38
CA GLU A 896 12.32 -3.10 -23.86
C GLU A 896 11.77 -1.76 -24.34
N TYR A 897 12.61 -0.73 -24.41
CA TYR A 897 12.21 0.60 -24.89
C TYR A 897 11.98 0.60 -26.40
N VAL A 898 12.80 -0.14 -27.17
CA VAL A 898 12.58 -0.31 -28.62
C VAL A 898 11.26 -1.05 -28.86
N GLN A 899 10.96 -2.09 -28.08
CA GLN A 899 9.70 -2.84 -28.18
C GLN A 899 8.47 -1.98 -27.88
N LEU A 900 8.52 -1.17 -26.81
CA LEU A 900 7.47 -0.20 -26.49
C LEU A 900 7.23 0.83 -27.62
N ALA A 901 8.22 1.08 -28.48
CA ALA A 901 8.09 2.00 -29.62
C ALA A 901 7.28 1.43 -30.80
N HIS A 902 7.19 0.11 -30.96
CA HIS A 902 6.67 -0.52 -32.18
C HIS A 902 5.31 0.04 -32.62
N THR A 903 4.28 -0.06 -31.77
CA THR A 903 2.94 0.41 -32.10
C THR A 903 2.82 1.94 -32.04
N PRO A 904 3.23 2.64 -30.96
CA PRO A 904 2.99 4.08 -30.85
C PRO A 904 3.88 4.95 -31.75
N VAL A 905 5.13 4.52 -31.98
CA VAL A 905 6.09 5.26 -32.82
C VAL A 905 6.04 4.75 -34.26
N TRP A 906 6.03 3.45 -34.51
CA TRP A 906 6.14 2.91 -35.88
C TRP A 906 4.84 2.35 -36.47
N GLY A 907 3.77 2.29 -35.68
CA GLY A 907 2.48 1.71 -36.05
C GLY A 907 2.42 0.19 -35.85
N ARG A 908 3.55 -0.52 -36.08
CA ARG A 908 3.75 -1.95 -35.81
C ARG A 908 5.23 -2.33 -35.98
N GLN A 909 5.62 -3.49 -35.45
CA GLN A 909 7.01 -3.98 -35.41
C GLN A 909 7.65 -4.18 -36.80
N GLU A 910 6.87 -4.55 -37.82
CA GLU A 910 7.38 -4.73 -39.20
C GLU A 910 7.76 -3.41 -39.88
N LEU A 911 7.27 -2.28 -39.36
CA LEU A 911 7.58 -0.93 -39.85
C LEU A 911 8.64 -0.22 -38.99
N ASP A 912 9.06 -0.82 -37.87
CA ASP A 912 10.13 -0.30 -37.03
C ASP A 912 11.49 -0.58 -37.69
N VAL A 913 11.98 0.38 -38.47
CA VAL A 913 13.24 0.26 -39.20
C VAL A 913 14.45 0.02 -38.29
N VAL A 914 14.39 0.43 -37.03
CA VAL A 914 15.46 0.20 -36.04
C VAL A 914 15.41 -1.24 -35.55
N TRP A 915 14.22 -1.75 -35.24
CA TRP A 915 14.04 -3.17 -34.94
C TRP A 915 14.53 -4.04 -36.11
N GLN A 916 14.09 -3.76 -37.34
CA GLN A 916 14.45 -4.54 -38.51
C GLN A 916 15.97 -4.53 -38.79
N ALA A 917 16.64 -3.38 -38.67
CA ALA A 917 18.06 -3.27 -38.96
C ALA A 917 18.98 -3.84 -37.86
N PHE A 918 18.57 -3.78 -36.59
CA PHE A 918 19.44 -4.10 -35.46
C PHE A 918 19.07 -5.41 -34.73
N TYR A 919 17.80 -5.85 -34.74
CA TYR A 919 17.31 -6.97 -33.92
C TYR A 919 16.60 -8.09 -34.69
N ALA A 920 15.93 -7.84 -35.82
CA ALA A 920 15.12 -8.85 -36.53
C ALA A 920 15.92 -9.97 -37.25
N HIS A 921 17.23 -10.04 -37.03
CA HIS A 921 18.14 -11.05 -37.58
C HIS A 921 19.02 -11.68 -36.49
N ASP A 922 18.57 -11.62 -35.25
CA ASP A 922 19.09 -12.35 -34.09
C ASP A 922 18.03 -13.38 -33.65
#